data_AF-A0A1L9RVU8-F1
#
_entry.id   AF-A0A1L9RVU8-F1
#
_cell.length_a   1.000
_cell.length_b   1.000
_cell.length_c   1.000
_cell.angle_alpha   90.00
_cell.angle_beta   90.00
_cell.angle_gamma   90.00
#
_symmetry.space_group_name_H-M   'P 1'
#
loop_
_entity.id
_entity.type
_entity.pdbx_description
1 polymer ?
#
loop_
_entity_poly.entity_id
_entity_poly.type
_entity_poly.pdbx_seq_one_letter_code
_entity_poly.pdbx_strand_id
1 'polypeptide(L)'
;MATWAYPPLPPARLEQEADDALARELEWLLRSLQDSLASLREGLRDCAALLAPKEPGSTLVLSSLRSENVKGFVTRVGTKIVKGDVQLRLNSLASVRGTPSTRVCLSNSPGAPELVLDQLVSVRDLVNQSLDVVDVSTWTGDPLNASFIFSQLHLLHETITEARQTLKGEEDGMKSKWWETSATDNMFDPPLPPSLSFHLSIADSALVLHLRTLESCTPAHTPTAFATDISLTGFNIRDRLFGSRHRTHDEAGDVFAWKGDEVRVREKRWQAGKRLASTAAAANDTVPNDTTPQADRKDEIYDLIDTINENDEELAELLDDADLLHDHHGVLNIDGHELDHAFSQTIGHRDEETLESRVRMARQQFGEILPKDHLNDVELKLYSRLYGEPIIRDLDLEVEHEQDDEKDPNRLFREDGEGGWEEVEVEEIEAQEDTPVVYDMELGPQEDESIAMQRTREVAEQLGGKIMLEQFEDEAVPDSAPRLHPFTTEGKFSTDPSTVFLPKDTVTGPISAILSNFSNKHVADTAHRLFGGRGLPHSTTTPPPRAQLPQLPIPLEATQRHMGEMEANAYMAALYPGMYSSVLSVLVEVRKRLGTDWIRSLISQENGPNVLDAGSAGAGILAWRDVLRAEYENMVPGHPEGAPVPVGRSTVVTGSDALKLRASVMLENTTFLPRLPDYLHTREKPTLDDQRAPPKRKQYDIIIAPHTLLGIDEDYLRKEYVENLWSLLNPNGGVLILLEKGRQKGFEAIAGARDMLLKRHISSPGSTQYEEFLESPNEDRRVEKEPGMIVAPCTNHEKCPMYHGPGQSKGRKDYCHFSQRFIRPPFLQRIMGAKDRNHEDVQFSYVAVQRGVDLREQHGIVQGDKATESAAAGYEDLHDMTANEAESDATADAVSEVPDAENTQNFHTLSLPRTVYPPMKRRGHVIFDLCTPAGKIERWTVPRSWSRQAYKDARKAQWGDLWALGAKTRIPRNLTLGDKHGEGKKERLAMRAAEKAAMEEEGDPDAQESEERTSNRPNLPIPTKKKGQTIPSWKKHADKKTLRQASKKYYSASKLTQDES
;
A
#
# COMPACT_ATOMS: atom_id res chain seq x y z
N MET A 1 7.83 12.95 24.82
CA MET A 1 8.53 11.89 25.60
C MET A 1 9.60 12.59 26.46
N ALA A 2 9.19 13.42 27.42
CA ALA A 2 10.13 14.30 28.13
C ALA A 2 9.75 14.52 29.59
N THR A 3 9.91 13.48 30.40
CA THR A 3 9.82 13.57 31.87
C THR A 3 11.16 13.38 32.58
N TRP A 4 12.28 13.23 31.85
CA TRP A 4 13.56 12.82 32.45
C TRP A 4 14.67 13.89 32.47
N ALA A 5 14.43 15.12 31.98
CA ALA A 5 15.53 16.08 31.72
C ALA A 5 15.48 17.45 32.44
N TYR A 6 14.43 17.81 33.19
CA TYR A 6 14.43 19.07 33.97
C TYR A 6 13.85 18.86 35.37
N PRO A 7 14.36 19.54 36.42
CA PRO A 7 13.65 19.60 37.68
C PRO A 7 12.28 20.23 37.43
N PRO A 8 11.20 19.72 38.07
CA PRO A 8 9.88 20.28 37.87
C PRO A 8 9.91 21.77 38.22
N LEU A 9 9.51 22.61 37.27
CA LEU A 9 9.16 23.99 37.58
C LEU A 9 8.08 23.92 38.68
N PRO A 10 8.14 24.78 39.72
CA PRO A 10 7.05 24.89 40.68
C PRO A 10 5.73 25.00 39.90
N PRO A 11 4.64 24.34 40.31
CA PRO A 11 3.40 24.25 39.52
C PRO A 11 2.93 25.61 38.99
N ALA A 12 3.01 26.64 39.84
CA ALA A 12 2.66 28.01 39.49
C ALA A 12 3.52 28.63 38.36
N ARG A 13 4.81 28.27 38.27
CA ARG A 13 5.71 28.75 37.20
C ARG A 13 5.52 27.94 35.92
N LEU A 14 5.15 26.67 36.04
CA LEU A 14 4.84 25.81 34.90
C LEU A 14 3.53 26.26 34.23
N GLU A 15 2.52 26.57 35.05
CA GLU A 15 1.27 27.21 34.61
C GLU A 15 1.55 28.56 33.95
N GLN A 16 2.35 29.43 34.57
CA GLN A 16 2.69 30.73 34.00
C GLN A 16 3.42 30.64 32.64
N GLU A 17 4.41 29.75 32.50
CA GLU A 17 5.14 29.58 31.24
C GLU A 17 4.27 28.91 30.17
N ALA A 18 3.34 28.02 30.55
CA ALA A 18 2.36 27.46 29.65
C ALA A 18 1.37 28.52 29.15
N ASP A 19 0.90 29.39 30.05
CA ASP A 19 0.03 30.52 29.71
C ASP A 19 0.75 31.53 28.80
N ASP A 20 2.03 31.83 29.07
CA ASP A 20 2.85 32.73 28.26
C ASP A 20 3.21 32.14 26.88
N ALA A 21 3.35 30.82 26.78
CA ALA A 21 3.51 30.13 25.50
C ALA A 21 2.20 30.17 24.70
N LEU A 22 1.07 29.83 25.33
CA LEU A 22 -0.25 29.85 24.71
C LEU A 22 -0.62 31.25 24.23
N ALA A 23 -0.30 32.29 25.00
CA ALA A 23 -0.51 33.68 24.61
C ALA A 23 0.28 34.06 23.33
N ARG A 24 1.54 33.62 23.23
CA ARG A 24 2.39 33.88 22.05
C ARG A 24 1.91 33.09 20.83
N GLU A 25 1.50 31.84 21.01
CA GLU A 25 0.93 31.02 19.94
C GLU A 25 -0.38 31.62 19.41
N LEU A 26 -1.25 32.07 20.31
CA LEU A 26 -2.50 32.73 19.95
C LEU A 26 -2.23 34.03 19.19
N GLU A 27 -1.29 34.86 19.64
CA GLU A 27 -0.91 36.09 18.95
C GLU A 27 -0.36 35.79 17.54
N TRP A 28 0.51 34.78 17.42
CA TRP A 28 1.05 34.34 16.13
C TRP A 28 -0.05 33.85 15.18
N LEU A 29 -0.98 33.03 15.68
CA LEU A 29 -2.13 32.53 14.91
C LEU A 29 -3.00 33.68 14.39
N LEU A 30 -3.32 34.65 15.26
CA LEU A 30 -4.15 35.81 14.90
C LEU A 30 -3.48 36.70 13.86
N ARG A 31 -2.15 36.84 13.89
CA ARG A 31 -1.39 37.54 12.84
C ARG A 31 -1.42 36.81 11.51
N SER A 32 -1.17 35.50 11.51
CA SER A 32 -1.21 34.68 10.28
C SER A 32 -2.61 34.62 9.66
N LEU A 33 -3.66 34.69 10.47
CA LEU A 33 -5.04 34.69 9.99
C LEU A 33 -5.35 35.91 9.11
N GLN A 34 -4.71 37.06 9.35
CA GLN A 34 -4.96 38.28 8.57
C GLN A 34 -4.62 38.10 7.08
N ASP A 35 -3.57 37.34 6.77
CA ASP A 35 -3.20 37.01 5.38
C ASP A 35 -4.27 36.13 4.71
N SER A 36 -4.84 35.19 5.47
CA SER A 36 -5.92 34.32 4.99
C SER A 36 -7.21 35.10 4.76
N LEU A 37 -7.55 36.04 5.65
CA LEU A 37 -8.70 36.94 5.48
C LEU A 37 -8.55 37.83 4.24
N ALA A 38 -7.33 38.30 3.93
CA ALA A 38 -7.07 39.05 2.71
C ALA A 38 -7.35 38.22 1.45
N SER A 39 -6.90 36.97 1.39
CA SER A 39 -7.18 36.06 0.27
C SER A 39 -8.68 35.74 0.15
N LEU A 40 -9.37 35.50 1.27
CA LEU A 40 -10.80 35.25 1.27
C LEU A 40 -11.60 36.48 0.78
N ARG A 41 -11.16 37.69 1.14
CA ARG A 41 -11.75 38.95 0.64
C ARG A 41 -11.67 39.04 -0.88
N GLU A 42 -10.53 38.66 -1.47
CA GLU A 42 -10.38 38.65 -2.94
C GLU A 42 -11.36 37.66 -3.58
N GLY A 43 -11.47 36.45 -3.05
CA GLY A 43 -12.44 35.45 -3.54
C GLY A 43 -13.90 35.92 -3.44
N LEU A 44 -14.27 36.56 -2.32
CA LEU A 44 -15.62 37.11 -2.14
C LEU A 44 -15.91 38.29 -3.09
N ARG A 45 -14.89 39.11 -3.41
CA ARG A 45 -15.02 40.18 -4.42
C ARG A 45 -15.25 39.61 -5.81
N ASP A 46 -14.59 38.51 -6.15
CA ASP A 46 -14.83 37.81 -7.41
C ASP A 46 -16.27 37.26 -7.47
N CYS A 47 -16.77 36.67 -6.38
CA CYS A 47 -18.16 36.25 -6.27
C CYS A 47 -19.14 37.44 -6.45
N ALA A 48 -18.89 38.57 -5.79
CA ALA A 48 -19.70 39.79 -5.96
C ALA A 48 -19.66 40.28 -7.42
N ALA A 49 -18.50 40.21 -8.07
CA ALA A 49 -18.32 40.60 -9.47
C ALA A 49 -19.04 39.69 -10.47
N LEU A 50 -19.36 38.44 -10.11
CA LEU A 50 -20.19 37.53 -10.88
C LEU A 50 -21.69 37.83 -10.76
N LEU A 51 -22.12 38.42 -9.63
CA LEU A 51 -23.50 38.81 -9.36
C LEU A 51 -23.82 40.24 -9.83
N ALA A 52 -22.79 41.04 -10.10
CA ALA A 52 -22.92 42.38 -10.64
C ALA A 52 -23.57 42.37 -12.05
N PRO A 53 -24.45 43.34 -12.37
CA PRO A 53 -25.06 43.45 -13.68
C PRO A 53 -24.01 43.89 -14.71
N LYS A 54 -23.50 42.94 -15.51
CA LYS A 54 -22.56 43.18 -16.62
C LYS A 54 -23.24 42.89 -17.96
N GLU A 55 -23.10 43.80 -18.93
CA GLU A 55 -23.58 43.62 -20.31
C GLU A 55 -22.41 43.25 -21.24
N PRO A 56 -22.58 42.28 -22.18
CA PRO A 56 -23.78 41.50 -22.46
C PRO A 56 -24.04 40.38 -21.43
N GLY A 57 -25.31 40.19 -21.06
CA GLY A 57 -25.74 39.15 -20.11
C GLY A 57 -25.52 37.72 -20.61
N SER A 58 -25.72 36.75 -19.72
CA SER A 58 -25.61 35.32 -20.02
C SER A 58 -26.93 34.76 -20.56
N THR A 59 -26.93 34.35 -21.84
CA THR A 59 -28.08 33.64 -22.44
C THR A 59 -28.03 32.15 -22.11
N LEU A 60 -29.13 31.65 -21.55
CA LEU A 60 -29.36 30.27 -21.10
C LEU A 60 -30.47 29.66 -21.94
N VAL A 61 -30.27 28.43 -22.41
CA VAL A 61 -31.28 27.69 -23.19
C VAL A 61 -32.21 26.93 -22.24
N LEU A 62 -33.51 27.01 -22.48
CA LEU A 62 -34.55 26.26 -21.79
C LEU A 62 -35.12 25.22 -22.78
N SER A 63 -34.80 23.94 -22.61
CA SER A 63 -35.29 22.88 -23.50
C SER A 63 -35.54 21.55 -22.79
N SER A 64 -36.61 20.83 -23.16
CA SER A 64 -36.90 19.48 -22.62
C SER A 64 -36.18 18.39 -23.40
N LEU A 65 -35.34 17.61 -22.71
CA LEU A 65 -34.49 16.54 -23.28
C LEU A 65 -35.23 15.42 -24.02
N ARG A 66 -36.52 15.17 -23.74
CA ARG A 66 -37.26 14.01 -24.31
C ARG A 66 -38.59 14.35 -25.00
N SER A 67 -39.28 15.44 -24.62
CA SER A 67 -40.66 15.68 -25.07
C SER A 67 -40.86 16.89 -25.97
N GLU A 68 -39.82 17.71 -26.22
CA GLU A 68 -39.92 19.01 -26.93
C GLU A 68 -41.08 19.93 -26.45
N ASN A 69 -41.58 19.74 -25.24
CA ASN A 69 -42.73 20.49 -24.72
C ASN A 69 -42.38 21.94 -24.35
N VAL A 70 -41.11 22.19 -24.06
CA VAL A 70 -40.58 23.53 -23.77
C VAL A 70 -39.35 23.74 -24.62
N LYS A 71 -39.30 24.85 -25.36
CA LYS A 71 -38.15 25.28 -26.15
C LYS A 71 -38.03 26.79 -26.12
N GLY A 72 -36.90 27.31 -25.68
CA GLY A 72 -36.68 28.74 -25.59
C GLY A 72 -35.32 29.12 -25.05
N PHE A 73 -35.15 30.40 -24.76
CA PHE A 73 -33.98 30.93 -24.08
C PHE A 73 -34.37 32.07 -23.15
N VAL A 74 -33.53 32.33 -22.15
CA VAL A 74 -33.59 33.48 -21.27
C VAL A 74 -32.21 34.10 -21.12
N THR A 75 -32.10 35.41 -21.06
CA THR A 75 -30.84 36.14 -20.85
C THR A 75 -30.84 36.76 -19.46
N ARG A 76 -29.93 36.28 -18.61
CA ARG A 76 -29.71 36.79 -17.25
C ARG A 76 -28.64 37.88 -17.24
N VAL A 77 -28.93 39.02 -16.60
CA VAL A 77 -27.97 40.08 -16.28
C VAL A 77 -27.97 40.28 -14.77
N GLY A 78 -26.87 39.91 -14.10
CA GLY A 78 -26.79 39.93 -12.64
C GLY A 78 -27.87 39.05 -11.99
N THR A 79 -28.74 39.67 -11.18
CA THR A 79 -29.85 39.03 -10.46
C THR A 79 -31.18 39.03 -11.24
N LYS A 80 -31.20 39.51 -12.49
CA LYS A 80 -32.44 39.73 -13.26
C LYS A 80 -32.44 38.97 -14.59
N ILE A 81 -33.64 38.63 -15.08
CA ILE A 81 -33.85 38.12 -16.43
C ILE A 81 -34.36 39.28 -17.30
N VAL A 82 -33.56 39.68 -18.29
CA VAL A 82 -33.81 40.88 -19.11
C VAL A 82 -34.46 40.52 -20.46
N LYS A 83 -34.23 39.30 -20.96
CA LYS A 83 -34.83 38.80 -22.20
C LYS A 83 -35.27 37.37 -22.04
N GLY A 84 -36.35 36.98 -22.69
CA GLY A 84 -36.83 35.60 -22.68
C GLY A 84 -37.85 35.37 -23.78
N ASP A 85 -37.69 34.25 -24.49
CA ASP A 85 -38.61 33.78 -25.53
C ASP A 85 -38.76 32.27 -25.39
N VAL A 86 -39.94 31.83 -24.96
CA VAL A 86 -40.21 30.45 -24.61
C VAL A 86 -41.46 29.96 -25.34
N GLN A 87 -41.31 28.89 -26.11
CA GLN A 87 -42.39 28.19 -26.78
C GLN A 87 -42.81 26.97 -25.96
N LEU A 88 -44.10 26.92 -25.63
CA LEU A 88 -44.73 25.88 -24.80
C LEU A 88 -45.68 25.03 -25.65
N ARG A 89 -45.53 23.72 -25.60
CA ARG A 89 -46.46 22.71 -26.15
C ARG A 89 -47.02 21.90 -24.98
N LEU A 90 -48.07 22.44 -24.35
CA LEU A 90 -48.78 21.79 -23.23
C LEU A 90 -50.18 21.39 -23.69
N ASN A 91 -50.54 20.12 -23.50
CA ASN A 91 -51.84 19.57 -23.92
C ASN A 91 -53.02 20.27 -23.23
N SER A 92 -52.79 20.75 -22.00
CA SER A 92 -53.79 21.45 -21.19
C SER A 92 -54.04 22.92 -21.61
N LEU A 93 -53.13 23.54 -22.37
CA LEU A 93 -53.27 24.91 -22.91
C LEU A 93 -53.79 24.94 -24.35
N ALA A 94 -53.86 23.78 -25.02
CA ALA A 94 -54.25 23.67 -26.42
C ALA A 94 -55.77 23.78 -26.61
N SER A 95 -56.34 24.99 -26.53
CA SER A 95 -57.55 25.39 -27.26
C SER A 95 -57.97 26.83 -26.94
N VAL A 96 -57.57 27.78 -27.79
CA VAL A 96 -58.37 29.00 -28.07
C VAL A 96 -58.26 29.41 -29.55
N ARG A 97 -57.19 29.04 -30.30
CA ARG A 97 -56.97 29.56 -31.67
C ARG A 97 -56.22 28.64 -32.67
N GLY A 98 -56.31 27.32 -32.56
CA GLY A 98 -55.81 26.40 -33.60
C GLY A 98 -54.29 26.32 -33.80
N THR A 99 -53.47 26.95 -32.96
CA THR A 99 -52.01 26.84 -32.96
C THR A 99 -51.54 25.82 -31.91
N PRO A 100 -50.66 24.85 -32.25
CA PRO A 100 -50.24 23.77 -31.36
C PRO A 100 -49.22 24.18 -30.28
N SER A 101 -48.86 25.46 -30.18
CA SER A 101 -47.90 25.97 -29.20
C SER A 101 -48.25 27.38 -28.72
N THR A 102 -48.10 27.64 -27.43
CA THR A 102 -48.21 28.97 -26.81
C THR A 102 -46.83 29.58 -26.68
N ARG A 103 -46.62 30.79 -27.22
CA ARG A 103 -45.35 31.52 -27.10
C ARG A 103 -45.45 32.53 -25.96
N VAL A 104 -44.46 32.52 -25.08
CA VAL A 104 -44.32 33.38 -23.91
C VAL A 104 -43.04 34.19 -24.07
N CYS A 105 -43.18 35.49 -24.35
CA CYS A 105 -42.06 36.41 -24.51
C CYS A 105 -42.07 37.43 -23.37
N LEU A 106 -40.93 37.67 -22.74
CA LEU A 106 -40.79 38.79 -21.80
C LEU A 106 -40.94 40.12 -22.55
N SER A 107 -41.69 41.04 -21.95
CA SER A 107 -41.95 42.35 -22.54
C SER A 107 -40.68 43.21 -22.53
N ASN A 108 -40.38 43.84 -23.67
CA ASN A 108 -39.29 44.83 -23.77
C ASN A 108 -39.80 46.27 -23.58
N SER A 109 -41.04 46.45 -23.09
CA SER A 109 -41.62 47.77 -22.85
C SER A 109 -40.93 48.46 -21.66
N PRO A 110 -40.57 49.75 -21.75
CA PRO A 110 -39.93 50.49 -20.65
C PRO A 110 -40.76 50.57 -19.35
N GLY A 111 -42.06 50.26 -19.40
CA GLY A 111 -42.96 50.24 -18.24
C GLY A 111 -43.34 48.84 -17.75
N ALA A 112 -42.79 47.78 -18.32
CA ALA A 112 -43.05 46.41 -17.86
C ALA A 112 -42.19 46.08 -16.61
N PRO A 113 -42.73 45.39 -15.60
CA PRO A 113 -41.96 44.99 -14.43
C PRO A 113 -40.87 43.98 -14.81
N GLU A 114 -39.68 44.13 -14.24
CA GLU A 114 -38.54 43.25 -14.47
C GLU A 114 -38.70 41.93 -13.69
N LEU A 115 -38.26 40.82 -14.28
CA LEU A 115 -38.24 39.53 -13.61
C LEU A 115 -36.95 39.37 -12.78
N VAL A 116 -37.07 39.51 -11.46
CA VAL A 116 -35.96 39.42 -10.51
C VAL A 116 -35.89 38.02 -9.90
N LEU A 117 -34.68 37.48 -9.74
CA LEU A 117 -34.43 36.22 -9.04
C LEU A 117 -34.06 36.52 -7.59
N ASP A 118 -35.02 36.47 -6.68
CA ASP A 118 -34.86 36.86 -5.27
C ASP A 118 -33.78 36.03 -4.54
N GLN A 119 -33.60 34.77 -4.92
CA GLN A 119 -32.50 33.94 -4.42
C GLN A 119 -31.13 34.54 -4.73
N LEU A 120 -30.92 35.09 -5.93
CA LEU A 120 -29.65 35.75 -6.28
C LEU A 120 -29.47 37.10 -5.60
N VAL A 121 -30.56 37.80 -5.33
CA VAL A 121 -30.53 39.04 -4.55
C VAL A 121 -30.06 38.72 -3.13
N SER A 122 -30.66 37.71 -2.51
CA SER A 122 -30.29 37.24 -1.17
C SER A 122 -28.82 36.79 -1.11
N VAL A 123 -28.37 36.00 -2.09
CA VAL A 123 -26.96 35.57 -2.18
C VAL A 123 -26.01 36.74 -2.34
N ARG A 124 -26.36 37.73 -3.19
CA ARG A 124 -25.55 38.94 -3.36
C ARG A 124 -25.43 39.71 -2.05
N ASP A 125 -26.54 39.85 -1.33
CA ASP A 125 -26.57 40.60 -0.08
C ASP A 125 -25.77 39.87 1.01
N LEU A 126 -25.86 38.54 1.10
CA LEU A 126 -25.04 37.70 2.00
C LEU A 126 -23.54 37.73 1.65
N VAL A 127 -23.18 37.77 0.36
CA VAL A 127 -21.78 37.93 -0.08
C VAL A 127 -21.25 39.30 0.30
N ASN A 128 -22.04 40.36 0.13
CA ASN A 128 -21.65 41.71 0.56
C ASN A 128 -21.52 41.79 2.09
N GLN A 129 -22.44 41.19 2.84
CA GLN A 129 -22.33 41.10 4.30
C GLN A 129 -21.07 40.34 4.73
N SER A 130 -20.70 39.28 4.01
CA SER A 130 -19.47 38.52 4.25
C SER A 130 -18.23 39.39 4.00
N LEU A 131 -18.25 40.25 2.97
CA LEU A 131 -17.19 41.23 2.71
C LEU A 131 -17.10 42.27 3.84
N ASP A 132 -18.23 42.76 4.33
CA ASP A 132 -18.27 43.70 5.45
C ASP A 132 -17.70 43.08 6.74
N VAL A 133 -18.01 41.81 7.03
CA VAL A 133 -17.46 41.07 8.18
C VAL A 133 -15.94 40.94 8.07
N VAL A 134 -15.43 40.61 6.89
CA VAL A 134 -13.97 40.54 6.65
C VAL A 134 -13.32 41.92 6.78
N ASP A 135 -13.95 42.98 6.26
CA ASP A 135 -13.46 44.36 6.37
C ASP A 135 -13.46 44.84 7.82
N VAL A 136 -14.49 44.48 8.60
CA VAL A 136 -14.57 44.78 10.03
C VAL A 136 -13.45 44.07 10.80
N SER A 137 -13.22 42.80 10.49
CA SER A 137 -12.17 41.95 11.10
C SER A 137 -10.75 42.41 10.80
N THR A 138 -10.55 43.10 9.67
CA THR A 138 -9.22 43.52 9.19
C THR A 138 -8.90 44.99 9.49
N TRP A 139 -9.89 45.90 9.49
CA TRP A 139 -9.63 47.35 9.54
C TRP A 139 -10.24 48.10 10.72
N THR A 140 -11.28 47.57 11.36
CA THR A 140 -12.05 48.33 12.37
C THR A 140 -12.07 47.70 13.76
N GLY A 141 -11.87 46.39 13.86
CA GLY A 141 -11.75 45.67 15.14
C GLY A 141 -10.32 45.49 15.61
N ASP A 142 -10.16 44.88 16.80
CA ASP A 142 -8.85 44.46 17.30
C ASP A 142 -8.45 43.11 16.67
N PRO A 143 -7.47 43.08 15.74
CA PRO A 143 -7.09 41.87 15.04
C PRO A 143 -6.38 40.86 15.95
N LEU A 144 -5.97 41.26 17.16
CA LEU A 144 -5.30 40.41 18.15
C LEU A 144 -6.25 39.95 19.26
N ASN A 145 -7.55 40.29 19.19
CA ASN A 145 -8.54 39.80 20.14
C ASN A 145 -9.20 38.51 19.64
N ALA A 146 -8.85 37.37 20.25
CA ALA A 146 -9.34 36.05 19.86
C ALA A 146 -10.85 35.90 19.94
N SER A 147 -11.50 36.46 20.98
CA SER A 147 -12.95 36.36 21.15
C SER A 147 -13.71 37.13 20.07
N PHE A 148 -13.19 38.30 19.69
CA PHE A 148 -13.72 39.10 18.60
C PHE A 148 -13.55 38.37 17.27
N ILE A 149 -12.33 37.91 16.95
CA ILE A 149 -12.02 37.20 15.70
C ILE A 149 -12.83 35.92 15.56
N PHE A 150 -12.96 35.12 16.63
CA PHE A 150 -13.79 33.92 16.63
C PHE A 150 -15.25 34.26 16.28
N SER A 151 -15.80 35.30 16.90
CA SER A 151 -17.18 35.75 16.63
C SER A 151 -17.36 36.18 15.17
N GLN A 152 -16.37 36.88 14.61
CA GLN A 152 -16.41 37.30 13.20
C GLN A 152 -16.30 36.10 12.24
N LEU A 153 -15.40 35.14 12.50
CA LEU A 153 -15.29 33.93 11.69
C LEU A 153 -16.55 33.07 11.74
N HIS A 154 -17.19 32.98 12.91
CA HIS A 154 -18.45 32.25 13.06
C HIS A 154 -19.56 32.90 12.23
N LEU A 155 -19.70 34.22 12.32
CA LEU A 155 -20.66 34.98 11.51
C LEU A 155 -20.38 34.81 10.01
N LEU A 156 -19.11 34.86 9.60
CA LEU A 156 -18.69 34.65 8.22
C LEU A 156 -19.03 33.25 7.70
N HIS A 157 -18.84 32.24 8.54
CA HIS A 157 -19.21 30.86 8.23
C HIS A 157 -20.72 30.71 8.05
N GLU A 158 -21.53 31.30 8.95
CA GLU A 158 -22.99 31.28 8.84
C GLU A 158 -23.47 31.97 7.56
N THR A 159 -22.99 33.18 7.25
CA THR A 159 -23.42 33.94 6.06
C THR A 159 -23.06 33.24 4.76
N ILE A 160 -21.85 32.67 4.66
CA ILE A 160 -21.42 31.90 3.48
C ILE A 160 -22.23 30.60 3.36
N THR A 161 -22.52 29.94 4.48
CA THR A 161 -23.32 28.72 4.49
C THR A 161 -24.75 28.98 4.03
N GLU A 162 -25.38 30.04 4.51
CA GLU A 162 -26.71 30.48 4.08
C GLU A 162 -26.74 30.84 2.59
N ALA A 163 -25.71 31.54 2.09
CA ALA A 163 -25.59 31.86 0.67
C ALA A 163 -25.49 30.59 -0.19
N ARG A 164 -24.72 29.59 0.26
CA ARG A 164 -24.61 28.30 -0.42
C ARG A 164 -25.92 27.52 -0.40
N GLN A 165 -26.62 27.48 0.73
CA GLN A 165 -27.92 26.82 0.85
C GLN A 165 -28.96 27.46 -0.07
N THR A 166 -28.98 28.79 -0.14
CA THR A 166 -29.88 29.55 -1.04
C THR A 166 -29.67 29.17 -2.52
N LEU A 167 -28.43 28.88 -2.94
CA LEU A 167 -28.10 28.43 -4.30
C LEU A 167 -28.39 26.94 -4.56
N LYS A 168 -28.44 26.11 -3.53
CA LYS A 168 -28.87 24.70 -3.66
C LYS A 168 -30.37 24.60 -3.95
N GLY A 169 -31.17 25.57 -3.51
CA GLY A 169 -32.62 25.58 -3.69
C GLY A 169 -33.36 24.91 -2.53
N GLU A 170 -34.69 24.91 -2.57
CA GLU A 170 -35.53 24.30 -1.53
C GLU A 170 -35.57 22.77 -1.68
N GLU A 171 -35.45 22.03 -0.57
CA GLU A 171 -35.70 20.58 -0.54
C GLU A 171 -37.19 20.30 -0.80
N ASP A 172 -37.50 19.23 -1.55
CA ASP A 172 -38.84 18.87 -2.09
C ASP A 172 -39.98 18.77 -1.03
N GLY A 173 -39.68 18.89 0.27
CA GLY A 173 -40.64 18.83 1.38
C GLY A 173 -41.20 20.19 1.85
N MET A 174 -40.53 21.31 1.58
CA MET A 174 -40.97 22.63 2.04
C MET A 174 -41.76 23.31 0.91
N LYS A 175 -43.09 23.14 0.88
CA LYS A 175 -43.97 23.73 -0.16
C LYS A 175 -43.91 25.26 -0.11
N SER A 176 -42.95 25.87 -0.81
CA SER A 176 -42.97 27.30 -1.07
C SER A 176 -44.25 27.68 -1.79
N LYS A 177 -44.85 28.79 -1.35
CA LYS A 177 -46.12 29.28 -1.85
C LYS A 177 -45.93 29.82 -3.26
N TRP A 178 -45.80 28.95 -4.24
CA TRP A 178 -45.55 29.30 -5.64
C TRP A 178 -46.58 30.29 -6.20
N TRP A 179 -47.79 30.35 -5.60
CA TRP A 179 -48.84 31.31 -5.93
C TRP A 179 -48.53 32.75 -5.50
N GLU A 180 -47.52 32.98 -4.66
CA GLU A 180 -47.02 34.30 -4.26
C GLU A 180 -45.77 34.72 -5.09
N THR A 181 -45.01 33.76 -5.63
CA THR A 181 -43.72 33.99 -6.32
C THR A 181 -43.77 33.79 -7.84
N SER A 182 -44.92 33.46 -8.41
CA SER A 182 -45.11 33.31 -9.86
C SER A 182 -45.11 34.68 -10.56
N ALA A 183 -44.57 34.72 -11.79
CA ALA A 183 -44.46 35.94 -12.58
C ALA A 183 -45.85 36.53 -12.91
N THR A 184 -45.93 37.87 -12.95
CA THR A 184 -47.19 38.59 -13.21
C THR A 184 -47.49 38.73 -14.71
N ASP A 185 -48.77 38.81 -15.07
CA ASP A 185 -49.21 38.75 -16.47
C ASP A 185 -48.65 39.88 -17.34
N ASN A 186 -48.42 41.05 -16.74
CA ASN A 186 -47.88 42.25 -17.38
C ASN A 186 -46.36 42.21 -17.62
N MET A 187 -45.65 41.17 -17.18
CA MET A 187 -44.23 40.95 -17.50
C MET A 187 -44.03 40.42 -18.93
N PHE A 188 -45.09 39.96 -19.60
CA PHE A 188 -45.03 39.27 -20.88
C PHE A 188 -45.82 39.99 -21.97
N ASP A 189 -45.39 39.83 -23.23
CA ASP A 189 -46.08 40.34 -24.42
C ASP A 189 -46.14 39.25 -25.50
N PRO A 190 -47.33 38.66 -25.77
CA PRO A 190 -48.64 38.92 -25.14
C PRO A 190 -48.71 38.49 -23.67
N PRO A 191 -49.67 39.00 -22.86
CA PRO A 191 -49.80 38.66 -21.44
C PRO A 191 -50.03 37.17 -21.22
N LEU A 192 -49.57 36.64 -20.09
CA LEU A 192 -49.71 35.22 -19.75
C LEU A 192 -51.18 34.77 -19.73
N PRO A 193 -51.49 33.55 -20.21
CA PRO A 193 -52.82 32.96 -20.04
C PRO A 193 -53.22 32.91 -18.56
N PRO A 194 -54.49 33.20 -18.21
CA PRO A 194 -54.92 33.25 -16.80
C PRO A 194 -54.80 31.90 -16.08
N SER A 195 -54.81 30.80 -16.83
CA SER A 195 -54.64 29.42 -16.36
C SER A 195 -53.18 28.93 -16.35
N LEU A 196 -52.18 29.79 -16.56
CA LEU A 196 -50.77 29.41 -16.57
C LEU A 196 -49.98 30.15 -15.49
N SER A 197 -49.31 29.41 -14.63
CA SER A 197 -48.27 29.94 -13.73
C SER A 197 -46.89 29.69 -14.32
N PHE A 198 -46.06 30.73 -14.29
CA PHE A 198 -44.69 30.75 -14.77
C PHE A 198 -43.77 31.20 -13.64
N HIS A 199 -42.88 30.32 -13.18
CA HIS A 199 -41.96 30.62 -12.10
C HIS A 199 -40.55 30.14 -12.43
N LEU A 200 -39.54 30.97 -12.16
CA LEU A 200 -38.14 30.66 -12.35
C LEU A 200 -37.43 30.71 -10.99
N SER A 201 -36.72 29.65 -10.66
CA SER A 201 -35.96 29.48 -9.42
C SER A 201 -34.55 28.99 -9.71
N ILE A 202 -33.71 28.93 -8.68
CA ILE A 202 -32.38 28.34 -8.73
C ILE A 202 -32.34 27.12 -7.81
N ALA A 203 -31.88 26.01 -8.37
CA ALA A 203 -31.60 24.79 -7.63
C ALA A 203 -30.30 24.17 -8.17
N ASP A 204 -29.43 23.70 -7.27
CA ASP A 204 -28.10 23.16 -7.58
C ASP A 204 -27.29 24.02 -8.56
N SER A 205 -27.32 25.34 -8.35
CA SER A 205 -26.65 26.32 -9.25
C SER A 205 -27.13 26.30 -10.71
N ALA A 206 -28.30 25.73 -10.99
CA ALA A 206 -28.98 25.76 -12.28
C ALA A 206 -30.26 26.60 -12.22
N LEU A 207 -30.62 27.25 -13.33
CA LEU A 207 -31.88 27.97 -13.45
C LEU A 207 -32.99 26.96 -13.79
N VAL A 208 -34.00 26.84 -12.94
CA VAL A 208 -35.12 25.89 -13.09
C VAL A 208 -36.41 26.64 -13.43
N LEU A 209 -37.06 26.23 -14.52
CA LEU A 209 -38.37 26.70 -14.93
C LEU A 209 -39.45 25.76 -14.39
N HIS A 210 -40.38 26.30 -13.59
CA HIS A 210 -41.57 25.63 -13.12
C HIS A 210 -42.80 26.17 -13.86
N LEU A 211 -43.56 25.27 -14.50
CA LEU A 211 -44.79 25.58 -15.21
C LEU A 211 -45.94 24.79 -14.59
N ARG A 212 -47.04 25.48 -14.28
CA ARG A 212 -48.27 24.87 -13.78
C ARG A 212 -49.48 25.37 -14.57
N THR A 213 -50.34 24.46 -15.01
CA THR A 213 -51.64 24.82 -15.59
C THR A 213 -52.74 24.64 -14.57
N LEU A 214 -53.61 25.65 -14.46
CA LEU A 214 -54.58 25.83 -13.37
C LEU A 214 -56.01 25.70 -13.90
N GLU A 215 -56.85 25.06 -13.10
CA GLU A 215 -58.29 24.90 -13.37
C GLU A 215 -59.09 25.50 -12.21
N SER A 216 -60.09 26.34 -12.52
CA SER A 216 -60.93 26.97 -11.50
C SER A 216 -61.85 25.97 -10.83
N CYS A 217 -62.01 26.07 -9.51
CA CYS A 217 -62.94 25.27 -8.72
C CYS A 217 -64.32 25.94 -8.56
N THR A 218 -64.51 27.17 -9.04
CA THR A 218 -65.80 27.85 -8.96
C THR A 218 -66.80 27.23 -9.96
N PRO A 219 -67.97 26.73 -9.51
CA PRO A 219 -68.99 26.22 -10.42
C PRO A 219 -69.57 27.40 -11.21
N ALA A 220 -69.28 27.44 -12.51
CA ALA A 220 -69.94 28.37 -13.42
C ALA A 220 -71.46 28.04 -13.47
N HIS A 221 -72.27 28.87 -12.82
CA HIS A 221 -73.72 28.87 -13.01
C HIS A 221 -74.03 29.40 -14.43
N THR A 222 -74.18 28.49 -15.38
CA THR A 222 -74.93 28.72 -16.62
C THR A 222 -75.92 27.57 -16.82
N PRO A 223 -77.25 27.82 -16.74
CA PRO A 223 -78.24 26.79 -16.94
C PRO A 223 -78.50 26.65 -18.45
N THR A 224 -77.95 25.61 -19.06
CA THR A 224 -78.44 25.16 -20.38
C THR A 224 -79.05 23.77 -20.22
N ALA A 225 -80.37 23.80 -20.10
CA ALA A 225 -81.24 22.65 -20.27
C ALA A 225 -81.15 22.08 -21.70
N PHE A 226 -81.46 20.79 -21.82
CA PHE A 226 -81.66 19.98 -23.03
C PHE A 226 -80.42 19.34 -23.69
N ALA A 227 -80.11 18.11 -23.26
CA ALA A 227 -79.94 16.89 -24.09
C ALA A 227 -79.51 15.73 -23.16
N THR A 228 -80.48 15.00 -22.57
CA THR A 228 -80.85 13.61 -22.90
C THR A 228 -79.71 12.60 -22.92
N ASP A 229 -79.58 11.87 -21.80
CA ASP A 229 -79.44 10.41 -21.62
C ASP A 229 -79.01 9.60 -22.87
N ILE A 230 -78.08 8.65 -22.80
CA ILE A 230 -78.23 7.35 -22.13
C ILE A 230 -76.86 6.66 -22.07
N SER A 231 -76.42 6.26 -20.87
CA SER A 231 -75.93 4.88 -20.67
C SER A 231 -76.09 4.50 -19.20
N LEU A 232 -77.28 3.98 -18.90
CA LEU A 232 -77.57 3.16 -17.74
C LEU A 232 -76.91 1.79 -17.96
N THR A 233 -75.63 1.67 -17.61
CA THR A 233 -75.08 0.41 -17.10
C THR A 233 -74.39 0.73 -15.78
N GLY A 234 -75.09 0.42 -14.69
CA GLY A 234 -74.56 0.56 -13.35
C GLY A 234 -73.44 -0.44 -13.15
N PHE A 235 -72.20 0.06 -13.02
CA PHE A 235 -71.11 -0.61 -12.29
C PHE A 235 -70.17 0.45 -11.73
N ASN A 236 -70.62 1.11 -10.68
CA ASN A 236 -69.78 1.88 -9.76
C ASN A 236 -69.05 0.92 -8.78
N ILE A 237 -68.46 -0.14 -9.34
CA ILE A 237 -67.77 -1.24 -8.63
C ILE A 237 -66.31 -1.32 -9.08
N ARG A 238 -65.91 -0.70 -10.20
CA ARG A 238 -64.51 -0.74 -10.66
C ARG A 238 -63.58 0.22 -9.90
N ASP A 239 -64.06 1.38 -9.46
CA ASP A 239 -63.25 2.37 -8.70
C ASP A 239 -63.20 2.10 -7.19
N ARG A 240 -63.87 1.05 -6.68
CA ARG A 240 -63.75 0.56 -5.30
C ARG A 240 -63.02 -0.79 -5.17
N LEU A 241 -62.72 -1.45 -6.29
CA LEU A 241 -61.99 -2.74 -6.33
C LEU A 241 -60.61 -2.66 -7.00
N PHE A 242 -60.29 -1.56 -7.68
CA PHE A 242 -58.95 -1.29 -8.18
C PHE A 242 -58.51 0.08 -7.65
N GLY A 243 -57.34 0.11 -7.00
CA GLY A 243 -56.85 1.24 -6.22
C GLY A 243 -56.77 2.57 -6.97
N SER A 244 -56.70 3.64 -6.17
CA SER A 244 -56.45 5.04 -6.55
C SER A 244 -55.71 5.17 -7.88
N ARG A 245 -56.30 5.92 -8.83
CA ARG A 245 -55.55 6.48 -9.97
C ARG A 245 -54.24 7.07 -9.43
N HIS A 246 -53.12 6.68 -10.02
CA HIS A 246 -51.82 7.26 -9.74
C HIS A 246 -51.94 8.78 -9.83
N ARG A 247 -51.54 9.52 -8.79
CA ARG A 247 -51.49 10.97 -8.84
C ARG A 247 -50.59 11.34 -10.03
N THR A 248 -51.09 12.11 -10.99
CA THR A 248 -50.32 12.49 -12.18
C THR A 248 -49.14 13.40 -11.83
N HIS A 249 -49.20 14.08 -10.69
CA HIS A 249 -48.09 14.77 -10.02
C HIS A 249 -48.42 14.93 -8.52
N ASP A 250 -47.42 15.31 -7.72
CA ASP A 250 -47.47 15.52 -6.27
C ASP A 250 -48.58 16.49 -5.79
N GLU A 251 -48.82 17.58 -6.53
CA GLU A 251 -49.86 18.59 -6.25
C GLU A 251 -51.26 18.22 -6.80
N ALA A 252 -51.46 17.02 -7.35
CA ALA A 252 -52.72 16.65 -8.00
C ALA A 252 -53.83 16.42 -6.97
N GLY A 253 -54.85 17.28 -7.02
CA GLY A 253 -56.00 17.26 -6.09
C GLY A 253 -55.94 18.31 -4.98
N ASP A 254 -54.81 18.99 -4.78
CA ASP A 254 -54.66 20.09 -3.83
C ASP A 254 -55.32 21.37 -4.37
N VAL A 255 -55.98 22.14 -3.50
CA VAL A 255 -56.64 23.42 -3.83
C VAL A 255 -55.77 24.58 -3.35
N PHE A 256 -55.52 25.55 -4.22
CA PHE A 256 -54.69 26.73 -3.97
C PHE A 256 -55.48 28.02 -4.22
N ALA A 257 -55.15 29.09 -3.50
CA ALA A 257 -55.71 30.43 -3.76
C ALA A 257 -54.82 31.16 -4.77
N TRP A 258 -55.38 31.49 -5.95
CA TRP A 258 -54.66 32.15 -7.04
C TRP A 258 -55.48 33.31 -7.60
N LYS A 259 -54.94 34.53 -7.54
CA LYS A 259 -55.60 35.76 -8.04
C LYS A 259 -57.05 35.99 -7.55
N GLY A 260 -57.38 35.50 -6.36
CA GLY A 260 -58.71 35.63 -5.74
C GLY A 260 -59.66 34.46 -5.98
N ASP A 261 -59.27 33.46 -6.78
CA ASP A 261 -60.05 32.25 -7.05
C ASP A 261 -59.41 31.00 -6.43
N GLU A 262 -60.22 29.99 -6.11
CA GLU A 262 -59.74 28.66 -5.74
C GLU A 262 -59.44 27.83 -6.99
N VAL A 263 -58.20 27.37 -7.14
CA VAL A 263 -57.72 26.64 -8.32
C VAL A 263 -57.10 25.31 -7.95
N ARG A 264 -57.18 24.34 -8.87
CA ARG A 264 -56.46 23.06 -8.81
C ARG A 264 -55.39 23.01 -9.90
N VAL A 265 -54.26 22.37 -9.62
CA VAL A 265 -53.19 22.15 -10.60
C VAL A 265 -53.54 20.94 -11.46
N ARG A 266 -53.62 21.14 -12.78
CA ARG A 266 -54.00 20.13 -13.78
C ARG A 266 -52.78 19.47 -14.42
N GLU A 267 -51.74 20.25 -14.70
CA GLU A 267 -50.46 19.77 -15.23
C GLU A 267 -49.30 20.54 -14.56
N LYS A 268 -48.30 19.82 -14.05
CA LYS A 268 -47.06 20.38 -13.48
C LYS A 268 -45.86 19.90 -14.31
N ARG A 269 -44.94 20.81 -14.66
CA ARG A 269 -43.68 20.53 -15.37
C ARG A 269 -42.54 21.34 -14.75
N TRP A 270 -41.36 20.74 -14.58
CA TRP A 270 -40.13 21.45 -14.22
C TRP A 270 -38.98 21.15 -15.19
N GLN A 271 -38.07 22.11 -15.37
CA GLN A 271 -36.95 21.99 -16.29
C GLN A 271 -35.72 22.80 -15.86
N ALA A 272 -34.58 22.15 -15.73
CA ALA A 272 -33.29 22.81 -15.49
C ALA A 272 -32.64 23.27 -16.82
N GLY A 273 -32.36 24.58 -16.94
CA GLY A 273 -31.52 25.13 -17.99
C GLY A 273 -30.04 24.96 -17.62
N LYS A 274 -29.38 23.89 -18.09
CA LYS A 274 -27.94 23.67 -17.88
C LYS A 274 -27.11 24.30 -19.00
N ARG A 275 -26.02 24.97 -18.64
CA ARG A 275 -24.92 25.33 -19.55
C ARG A 275 -23.97 24.14 -19.62
N LEU A 276 -23.75 23.57 -20.81
CA LEU A 276 -22.64 22.63 -21.05
C LEU A 276 -21.33 23.43 -21.11
N ALA A 277 -20.72 23.65 -19.96
CA ALA A 277 -19.32 23.97 -19.84
C ALA A 277 -18.64 22.75 -19.22
N SER A 278 -17.73 22.15 -19.99
CA SER A 278 -16.84 21.08 -19.57
C SER A 278 -16.03 21.49 -18.34
N THR A 279 -16.34 20.93 -17.18
CA THR A 279 -15.38 20.50 -16.15
C THR A 279 -16.13 19.57 -15.21
N ALA A 280 -15.57 18.38 -15.02
CA ALA A 280 -16.14 17.33 -14.21
C ALA A 280 -15.99 17.65 -12.72
N ALA A 281 -17.09 17.57 -11.97
CA ALA A 281 -17.10 17.32 -10.54
C ALA A 281 -18.42 16.62 -10.21
N ALA A 282 -18.41 15.29 -10.21
CA ALA A 282 -19.47 14.49 -9.63
C ALA A 282 -19.14 14.29 -8.15
N ALA A 283 -19.90 14.95 -7.28
CA ALA A 283 -20.09 14.52 -5.90
C ALA A 283 -21.26 13.53 -5.90
N ASN A 284 -21.10 12.36 -5.28
CA ASN A 284 -22.19 11.46 -4.98
C ASN A 284 -22.61 11.65 -3.53
N ASP A 285 -23.89 11.96 -3.36
CA ASP A 285 -24.61 12.01 -2.10
C ASP A 285 -24.89 10.63 -1.51
N THR A 286 -25.01 10.64 -0.19
CA THR A 286 -25.57 9.63 0.70
C THR A 286 -27.10 9.49 0.58
N VAL A 287 -27.57 8.24 0.66
CA VAL A 287 -28.77 7.69 1.35
C VAL A 287 -30.14 8.40 1.21
N PRO A 288 -31.21 7.62 0.93
CA PRO A 288 -32.53 7.90 1.49
C PRO A 288 -33.05 6.73 2.34
N ASN A 289 -33.75 7.06 3.43
CA ASN A 289 -34.64 6.15 4.13
C ASN A 289 -35.97 6.88 4.34
N ASP A 290 -37.05 6.37 3.77
CA ASP A 290 -38.41 6.68 4.23
C ASP A 290 -39.26 5.42 4.06
N THR A 291 -39.69 4.88 5.19
CA THR A 291 -40.66 3.79 5.41
C THR A 291 -42.04 4.23 4.88
N THR A 292 -42.69 3.63 3.89
CA THR A 292 -43.05 2.21 3.68
C THR A 292 -43.07 1.83 2.18
N PRO A 293 -41.91 1.43 1.60
CA PRO A 293 -41.79 0.76 0.30
C PRO A 293 -41.31 -0.71 0.44
N GLN A 294 -41.22 -1.20 1.67
CA GLN A 294 -40.40 -2.37 2.01
C GLN A 294 -41.12 -3.71 1.81
N ALA A 295 -42.46 -3.75 1.86
CA ALA A 295 -43.23 -4.97 1.60
C ALA A 295 -43.26 -5.30 0.10
N ASP A 296 -43.62 -4.33 -0.75
CA ASP A 296 -43.64 -4.52 -2.21
C ASP A 296 -42.24 -4.83 -2.77
N ARG A 297 -41.19 -4.19 -2.24
CA ARG A 297 -39.80 -4.51 -2.61
C ARG A 297 -39.34 -5.89 -2.12
N LYS A 298 -39.86 -6.38 -1.00
CA LYS A 298 -39.49 -7.69 -0.46
C LYS A 298 -40.03 -8.79 -1.36
N ASP A 299 -41.29 -8.67 -1.80
CA ASP A 299 -41.90 -9.63 -2.72
C ASP A 299 -41.21 -9.58 -4.10
N GLU A 300 -40.89 -8.40 -4.63
CA GLU A 300 -40.12 -8.25 -5.88
C GLU A 300 -38.72 -8.88 -5.82
N ILE A 301 -38.06 -8.85 -4.66
CA ILE A 301 -36.72 -9.46 -4.48
C ILE A 301 -36.82 -10.99 -4.41
N TYR A 302 -37.81 -11.54 -3.71
CA TYR A 302 -38.00 -12.99 -3.67
C TYR A 302 -38.45 -13.55 -5.02
N ASP A 303 -39.29 -12.84 -5.78
CA ASP A 303 -39.65 -13.23 -7.15
C ASP A 303 -38.43 -13.22 -8.11
N LEU A 304 -37.48 -12.30 -7.89
CA LEU A 304 -36.22 -12.28 -8.63
C LEU A 304 -35.30 -13.45 -8.27
N ILE A 305 -35.27 -13.85 -6.99
CA ILE A 305 -34.51 -15.04 -6.53
C ILE A 305 -35.08 -16.30 -7.17
N ASP A 306 -36.42 -16.44 -7.20
CA ASP A 306 -37.11 -17.55 -7.86
C ASP A 306 -36.70 -17.62 -9.36
N THR A 307 -36.69 -16.46 -10.05
CA THR A 307 -36.27 -16.38 -11.46
C THR A 307 -34.80 -16.76 -11.67
N ILE A 308 -33.90 -16.46 -10.73
CA ILE A 308 -32.48 -16.83 -10.83
C ILE A 308 -32.32 -18.33 -10.69
N ASN A 309 -33.01 -18.95 -9.73
CA ASN A 309 -32.96 -20.39 -9.53
C ASN A 309 -33.52 -21.14 -10.74
N GLU A 310 -34.63 -20.67 -11.33
CA GLU A 310 -35.19 -21.24 -12.57
C GLU A 310 -34.19 -21.17 -13.75
N ASN A 311 -33.50 -20.03 -13.91
CA ASN A 311 -32.49 -19.90 -14.97
C ASN A 311 -31.26 -20.78 -14.74
N ASP A 312 -30.86 -20.99 -13.48
CA ASP A 312 -29.74 -21.89 -13.14
C ASP A 312 -30.11 -23.36 -13.42
N GLU A 313 -31.36 -23.77 -13.17
CA GLU A 313 -31.87 -25.09 -13.55
C GLU A 313 -31.89 -25.26 -15.07
N GLU A 314 -32.42 -24.29 -15.83
CA GLU A 314 -32.41 -24.34 -17.30
C GLU A 314 -30.97 -24.38 -17.85
N LEU A 315 -30.04 -23.64 -17.25
CA LEU A 315 -28.63 -23.65 -17.64
C LEU A 315 -27.95 -24.98 -17.30
N ALA A 316 -28.34 -25.63 -16.20
CA ALA A 316 -27.85 -26.94 -15.84
C ALA A 316 -28.30 -27.99 -16.86
N GLU A 317 -29.58 -27.99 -17.26
CA GLU A 317 -30.08 -28.89 -18.31
C GLU A 317 -29.35 -28.68 -19.63
N LEU A 318 -29.13 -27.42 -20.04
CA LEU A 318 -28.42 -27.11 -21.28
C LEU A 318 -26.93 -27.51 -21.25
N LEU A 319 -26.28 -27.43 -20.08
CA LEU A 319 -24.89 -27.87 -19.91
C LEU A 319 -24.77 -29.40 -19.87
N ASP A 320 -25.79 -30.10 -19.38
CA ASP A 320 -25.86 -31.56 -19.38
C ASP A 320 -26.08 -32.08 -20.81
N ASP A 321 -27.02 -31.49 -21.55
CA ASP A 321 -27.28 -31.79 -22.96
C ASP A 321 -26.04 -31.57 -23.86
N ALA A 322 -25.15 -30.66 -23.45
CA ALA A 322 -23.90 -30.36 -24.13
C ALA A 322 -22.69 -31.22 -23.67
N ASP A 323 -22.87 -32.11 -22.68
CA ASP A 323 -21.82 -32.92 -22.04
C ASP A 323 -20.67 -32.07 -21.44
N LEU A 324 -21.00 -30.85 -21.00
CA LEU A 324 -20.05 -29.86 -20.47
C LEU A 324 -20.16 -29.66 -18.95
N LEU A 325 -21.09 -30.35 -18.31
CA LEU A 325 -21.43 -30.18 -16.89
C LEU A 325 -20.26 -30.55 -15.96
N HIS A 326 -19.42 -31.53 -16.36
CA HIS A 326 -18.24 -31.95 -15.59
C HIS A 326 -17.06 -30.95 -15.67
N ASP A 327 -16.86 -30.34 -16.84
CA ASP A 327 -15.75 -29.41 -17.10
C ASP A 327 -16.04 -28.00 -16.54
N HIS A 328 -17.31 -27.67 -16.32
CA HIS A 328 -17.78 -26.33 -15.94
C HIS A 328 -18.71 -26.30 -14.72
N HIS A 329 -18.57 -27.23 -13.77
CA HIS A 329 -19.39 -27.30 -12.55
C HIS A 329 -19.47 -25.99 -11.75
N GLY A 330 -18.41 -25.15 -11.78
CA GLY A 330 -18.38 -23.85 -11.08
C GLY A 330 -19.17 -22.72 -11.74
N VAL A 331 -19.85 -22.97 -12.87
CA VAL A 331 -20.74 -22.00 -13.53
C VAL A 331 -22.14 -22.01 -12.94
N LEU A 332 -22.55 -23.15 -12.37
CA LEU A 332 -23.85 -23.31 -11.72
C LEU A 332 -23.69 -23.04 -10.21
N ASN A 333 -24.67 -22.38 -9.60
CA ASN A 333 -24.64 -22.08 -8.17
C ASN A 333 -25.07 -23.29 -7.31
N ILE A 334 -24.48 -24.46 -7.55
CA ILE A 334 -24.86 -25.73 -6.91
C ILE A 334 -24.41 -25.79 -5.42
N ASP A 335 -23.28 -25.17 -5.09
CA ASP A 335 -22.70 -25.18 -3.75
C ASP A 335 -22.95 -23.86 -2.96
N GLY A 336 -23.77 -22.96 -3.49
CA GLY A 336 -24.10 -21.70 -2.84
C GLY A 336 -25.17 -21.88 -1.77
N HIS A 337 -24.93 -21.37 -0.55
CA HIS A 337 -25.98 -21.25 0.47
C HIS A 337 -27.23 -20.60 -0.14
N GLU A 338 -28.39 -21.28 -0.02
CA GLU A 338 -29.71 -20.83 -0.52
C GLU A 338 -29.84 -19.31 -0.40
N LEU A 339 -29.98 -18.62 -1.53
CA LEU A 339 -30.05 -17.15 -1.58
C LEU A 339 -31.09 -16.61 -0.58
N ASP A 340 -32.16 -17.37 -0.34
CA ASP A 340 -33.17 -17.13 0.69
C ASP A 340 -32.60 -16.93 2.10
N HIS A 341 -31.60 -17.70 2.51
CA HIS A 341 -30.96 -17.57 3.83
C HIS A 341 -30.13 -16.28 3.92
N ALA A 342 -29.36 -15.96 2.88
CA ALA A 342 -28.53 -14.75 2.86
C ALA A 342 -29.39 -13.48 2.88
N PHE A 343 -30.52 -13.48 2.16
CA PHE A 343 -31.40 -12.32 2.08
C PHE A 343 -32.40 -12.24 3.25
N SER A 344 -32.88 -13.35 3.83
CA SER A 344 -33.80 -13.34 4.97
C SER A 344 -33.24 -12.60 6.20
N GLN A 345 -31.92 -12.64 6.41
CA GLN A 345 -31.24 -11.86 7.46
C GLN A 345 -31.38 -10.34 7.28
N THR A 346 -31.57 -9.88 6.04
CA THR A 346 -31.54 -8.45 5.68
C THR A 346 -32.93 -7.88 5.38
N ILE A 347 -33.80 -8.66 4.73
CA ILE A 347 -35.13 -8.22 4.29
C ILE A 347 -36.30 -8.97 4.97
N GLY A 348 -36.01 -9.95 5.83
CA GLY A 348 -36.99 -10.77 6.56
C GLY A 348 -37.56 -11.92 5.72
N HIS A 349 -38.01 -12.99 6.37
CA HIS A 349 -38.58 -14.19 5.71
C HIS A 349 -39.82 -13.89 4.89
N ARG A 350 -39.98 -14.53 3.73
CA ARG A 350 -41.09 -14.36 2.79
C ARG A 350 -42.45 -14.37 3.51
N ASP A 351 -42.68 -15.38 4.34
CA ASP A 351 -43.92 -15.62 5.08
C ASP A 351 -43.65 -16.29 6.44
N GLU A 352 -44.69 -16.41 7.27
CA GLU A 352 -44.56 -16.95 8.63
C GLU A 352 -44.25 -18.46 8.64
N GLU A 353 -44.67 -19.19 7.59
CA GLU A 353 -44.44 -20.63 7.46
C GLU A 353 -42.96 -20.96 7.15
N THR A 354 -42.29 -20.16 6.31
CA THR A 354 -40.85 -20.31 6.02
C THR A 354 -39.98 -19.97 7.23
N LEU A 355 -40.35 -18.95 8.00
CA LEU A 355 -39.71 -18.61 9.28
C LEU A 355 -39.83 -19.76 10.29
N GLU A 356 -41.03 -20.34 10.45
CA GLU A 356 -41.23 -21.49 11.34
C GLU A 356 -40.46 -22.73 10.89
N SER A 357 -40.44 -23.00 9.57
CA SER A 357 -39.71 -24.12 8.99
C SER A 357 -38.21 -24.02 9.29
N ARG A 358 -37.63 -22.82 9.13
CA ARG A 358 -36.22 -22.56 9.41
C ARG A 358 -35.86 -22.79 10.89
N VAL A 359 -36.68 -22.27 11.80
CA VAL A 359 -36.52 -22.47 13.25
C VAL A 359 -36.66 -23.95 13.64
N ARG A 360 -37.55 -24.68 12.97
CA ARG A 360 -37.71 -26.14 13.15
C ARG A 360 -36.50 -26.91 12.63
N MET A 361 -35.95 -26.54 11.47
CA MET A 361 -34.72 -27.14 10.93
C MET A 361 -33.53 -26.91 11.85
N ALA A 362 -33.34 -25.69 12.36
CA ALA A 362 -32.28 -25.39 13.31
C ALA A 362 -32.42 -26.21 14.60
N ARG A 363 -33.65 -26.40 15.10
CA ARG A 363 -33.93 -27.30 16.24
C ARG A 363 -33.62 -28.75 15.94
N GLN A 364 -33.92 -29.22 14.73
CA GLN A 364 -33.66 -30.59 14.30
C GLN A 364 -32.15 -30.85 14.14
N GLN A 365 -31.42 -29.87 13.60
CA GLN A 365 -30.00 -29.98 13.30
C GLN A 365 -29.12 -29.83 14.55
N PHE A 366 -29.46 -28.91 15.46
CA PHE A 366 -28.59 -28.54 16.58
C PHE A 366 -29.16 -28.89 17.96
N GLY A 367 -30.40 -29.41 18.02
CA GLY A 367 -31.03 -29.76 19.30
C GLY A 367 -31.18 -28.54 20.21
N GLU A 368 -30.75 -28.64 21.47
CA GLU A 368 -30.79 -27.54 22.48
C GLU A 368 -29.58 -26.60 22.44
N ILE A 369 -28.57 -26.91 21.63
CA ILE A 369 -27.27 -26.22 21.61
C ILE A 369 -27.10 -25.51 20.28
N LEU A 370 -27.24 -24.19 20.24
CA LEU A 370 -27.17 -23.43 18.98
C LEU A 370 -25.78 -22.79 18.79
N PRO A 371 -25.15 -22.87 17.60
CA PRO A 371 -23.93 -22.14 17.31
C PRO A 371 -24.14 -20.63 17.37
N LYS A 372 -23.08 -19.90 17.74
CA LYS A 372 -23.13 -18.43 17.83
C LYS A 372 -23.43 -17.81 16.46
N ASP A 373 -24.39 -16.89 16.44
CA ASP A 373 -24.89 -16.17 15.26
C ASP A 373 -25.55 -17.05 14.18
N HIS A 374 -25.98 -18.29 14.50
CA HIS A 374 -26.63 -19.18 13.53
C HIS A 374 -28.08 -18.81 13.19
N LEU A 375 -28.84 -18.27 14.15
CA LEU A 375 -30.19 -17.74 13.94
C LEU A 375 -30.18 -16.23 14.19
N ASN A 376 -30.91 -15.49 13.36
CA ASN A 376 -31.07 -14.04 13.52
C ASN A 376 -31.98 -13.70 14.73
N ASP A 377 -32.02 -12.43 15.15
CA ASP A 377 -32.76 -12.01 16.34
C ASP A 377 -34.27 -12.33 16.31
N VAL A 378 -34.87 -12.41 15.11
CA VAL A 378 -36.30 -12.71 14.93
C VAL A 378 -36.55 -14.22 15.01
N GLU A 379 -35.71 -15.01 14.33
CA GLU A 379 -35.69 -16.48 14.38
C GLU A 379 -35.39 -16.99 15.78
N LEU A 380 -34.39 -16.41 16.48
CA LEU A 380 -34.00 -16.78 17.83
C LEU A 380 -35.13 -16.49 18.83
N LYS A 381 -35.88 -15.39 18.65
CA LYS A 381 -37.07 -15.08 19.46
C LYS A 381 -38.17 -16.11 19.25
N LEU A 382 -38.39 -16.54 18.00
CA LEU A 382 -39.38 -17.58 17.69
C LEU A 382 -38.93 -18.95 18.21
N TYR A 383 -37.65 -19.31 18.04
CA TYR A 383 -37.02 -20.50 18.59
C TYR A 383 -37.20 -20.54 20.12
N SER A 384 -36.90 -19.43 20.80
CA SER A 384 -37.03 -19.33 22.26
C SER A 384 -38.48 -19.44 22.73
N ARG A 385 -39.43 -18.93 21.93
CA ARG A 385 -40.87 -19.04 22.22
C ARG A 385 -41.38 -20.47 22.03
N LEU A 386 -40.94 -21.17 20.99
CA LEU A 386 -41.42 -22.52 20.65
C LEU A 386 -40.71 -23.63 21.42
N TYR A 387 -39.42 -23.47 21.71
CA TYR A 387 -38.56 -24.54 22.26
C TYR A 387 -37.77 -24.15 23.53
N GLY A 388 -37.88 -22.90 24.01
CA GLY A 388 -37.12 -22.39 25.17
C GLY A 388 -35.77 -21.77 24.79
N GLU A 389 -35.13 -21.06 25.74
CA GLU A 389 -33.85 -20.38 25.48
C GLU A 389 -32.74 -21.39 25.10
N PRO A 390 -32.10 -21.24 23.92
CA PRO A 390 -31.05 -22.16 23.49
C PRO A 390 -29.75 -21.94 24.27
N ILE A 391 -28.98 -23.00 24.45
CA ILE A 391 -27.64 -22.92 25.03
C ILE A 391 -26.66 -22.55 23.91
N ILE A 392 -26.17 -21.31 23.91
CA ILE A 392 -25.22 -20.84 22.90
C ILE A 392 -23.81 -21.36 23.23
N ARG A 393 -23.21 -22.11 22.30
CA ARG A 393 -21.81 -22.54 22.37
C ARG A 393 -21.06 -22.10 21.12
N ASP A 394 -19.81 -21.65 21.30
CA ASP A 394 -18.86 -21.47 20.20
C ASP A 394 -18.44 -22.88 19.73
N LEU A 395 -19.26 -23.46 18.84
CA LEU A 395 -18.91 -24.67 18.11
C LEU A 395 -18.11 -24.24 16.89
N ASP A 396 -16.82 -24.56 16.88
CA ASP A 396 -16.07 -24.69 15.64
C ASP A 396 -16.79 -25.75 14.81
N LEU A 397 -17.56 -25.30 13.82
CA LEU A 397 -18.19 -26.17 12.85
C LEU A 397 -17.09 -26.74 11.96
N GLU A 398 -16.51 -27.86 12.39
CA GLU A 398 -16.06 -28.89 11.47
C GLU A 398 -17.30 -29.36 10.71
N VAL A 399 -17.46 -28.90 9.47
CA VAL A 399 -18.38 -29.54 8.54
C VAL A 399 -17.75 -30.89 8.18
N GLU A 400 -18.21 -31.93 8.87
CA GLU A 400 -18.12 -33.31 8.42
C GLU A 400 -18.64 -33.38 6.98
N HIS A 401 -17.73 -33.61 6.02
CA HIS A 401 -18.13 -34.20 4.74
C HIS A 401 -18.43 -35.67 5.02
N GLU A 402 -19.57 -36.12 4.50
CA GLU A 402 -20.03 -37.50 4.60
C GLU A 402 -18.92 -38.48 4.23
N GLN A 403 -18.81 -39.49 5.08
CA GLN A 403 -17.92 -40.62 4.95
C GLN A 403 -18.23 -41.39 3.65
N ASP A 404 -17.25 -41.46 2.76
CA ASP A 404 -16.93 -42.73 2.11
C ASP A 404 -15.63 -43.24 2.75
N ASP A 405 -15.80 -44.23 3.62
CA ASP A 405 -14.85 -45.20 4.18
C ASP A 405 -13.34 -44.91 4.04
N GLU A 406 -12.66 -44.57 5.15
CA GLU A 406 -11.34 -45.17 5.45
C GLU A 406 -10.95 -45.05 6.95
N LYS A 407 -10.47 -46.17 7.50
CA LYS A 407 -10.20 -46.44 8.93
C LYS A 407 -9.06 -45.59 9.54
N ASP A 408 -9.27 -45.20 10.79
CA ASP A 408 -8.29 -44.65 11.73
C ASP A 408 -7.00 -45.50 11.88
N PRO A 409 -5.78 -44.91 11.91
CA PRO A 409 -4.53 -45.66 12.00
C PRO A 409 -3.97 -45.90 13.42
N ASN A 410 -4.67 -45.57 14.51
CA ASN A 410 -4.12 -45.66 15.87
C ASN A 410 -4.71 -46.77 16.74
N ARG A 411 -4.61 -48.04 16.30
CA ARG A 411 -4.84 -49.23 17.14
C ARG A 411 -3.59 -50.11 17.17
N LEU A 412 -3.15 -50.48 18.38
CA LEU A 412 -1.95 -51.31 18.61
C LEU A 412 -2.35 -52.79 18.69
N PHE A 413 -1.78 -53.60 17.79
CA PHE A 413 -1.99 -55.05 17.76
C PHE A 413 -0.69 -55.82 18.07
N ARG A 414 -0.82 -56.97 18.74
CA ARG A 414 0.26 -57.93 18.99
C ARG A 414 0.00 -59.23 18.21
N GLU A 415 1.05 -59.80 17.61
CA GLU A 415 0.97 -61.05 16.84
C GLU A 415 0.79 -62.25 17.78
N ASP A 416 -0.20 -63.09 17.52
CA ASP A 416 -0.58 -64.24 18.36
C ASP A 416 0.26 -65.51 18.10
N GLY A 417 1.14 -65.47 17.10
CA GLY A 417 2.07 -66.56 16.77
C GLY A 417 1.50 -67.67 15.88
N GLU A 418 0.23 -67.62 15.49
CA GLU A 418 -0.37 -68.48 14.45
C GLU A 418 -0.88 -67.69 13.24
N GLY A 419 -0.43 -66.44 13.12
CA GLY A 419 -0.69 -65.57 11.96
C GLY A 419 -1.92 -64.69 12.09
N GLY A 420 -2.50 -64.56 13.29
CA GLY A 420 -3.49 -63.55 13.64
C GLY A 420 -2.91 -62.41 14.51
N TRP A 421 -3.70 -61.36 14.72
CA TRP A 421 -3.33 -60.15 15.45
C TRP A 421 -4.41 -59.81 16.48
N GLU A 422 -4.03 -59.61 17.74
CA GLU A 422 -4.93 -59.25 18.85
C GLU A 422 -4.67 -57.81 19.33
N GLU A 423 -5.73 -57.02 19.57
CA GLU A 423 -5.67 -55.61 19.94
C GLU A 423 -5.35 -55.44 21.43
N VAL A 424 -4.45 -54.52 21.79
CA VAL A 424 -4.01 -54.30 23.18
C VAL A 424 -4.44 -52.91 23.65
N GLU A 425 -5.29 -52.86 24.67
CA GLU A 425 -5.72 -51.62 25.33
C GLU A 425 -4.63 -51.08 26.28
N VAL A 426 -4.39 -49.77 26.25
CA VAL A 426 -3.48 -49.06 27.16
C VAL A 426 -4.32 -48.22 28.12
N GLU A 427 -4.21 -48.47 29.43
CA GLU A 427 -4.88 -47.66 30.46
C GLU A 427 -4.10 -46.35 30.70
N GLU A 428 -4.76 -45.20 30.49
CA GLU A 428 -4.27 -43.88 30.91
C GLU A 428 -4.64 -43.62 32.38
N ILE A 429 -3.64 -43.24 33.18
CA ILE A 429 -3.83 -42.85 34.58
C ILE A 429 -4.18 -41.35 34.62
N GLU A 430 -5.35 -41.03 35.15
CA GLU A 430 -5.81 -39.67 35.45
C GLU A 430 -4.94 -38.99 36.52
N ALA A 431 -4.52 -37.75 36.29
CA ALA A 431 -3.96 -36.87 37.32
C ALA A 431 -4.70 -35.53 37.33
N GLN A 432 -5.05 -35.12 38.56
CA GLN A 432 -5.98 -34.08 38.98
C GLN A 432 -5.55 -32.63 38.69
N GLU A 433 -6.57 -31.76 38.73
CA GLU A 433 -6.58 -30.31 38.56
C GLU A 433 -5.76 -29.50 39.60
N ASP A 434 -5.35 -28.32 39.09
CA ASP A 434 -5.15 -27.01 39.72
C ASP A 434 -3.94 -26.68 40.60
N THR A 435 -3.10 -25.77 40.09
CA THR A 435 -2.48 -24.68 40.87
C THR A 435 -2.19 -23.47 39.96
N PRO A 436 -2.44 -22.20 40.39
CA PRO A 436 -2.34 -21.02 39.54
C PRO A 436 -0.89 -20.51 39.46
N VAL A 437 -0.41 -20.15 38.26
CA VAL A 437 0.98 -19.69 38.08
C VAL A 437 1.04 -18.28 37.50
N VAL A 438 1.57 -17.40 38.34
CA VAL A 438 2.06 -16.05 38.07
C VAL A 438 3.16 -16.10 37.01
N TYR A 439 3.11 -15.21 36.03
CA TYR A 439 4.14 -15.07 34.99
C TYR A 439 5.49 -14.68 35.62
N ASP A 440 6.47 -15.58 35.53
CA ASP A 440 7.89 -15.25 35.67
C ASP A 440 8.56 -15.42 34.30
N MET A 441 9.13 -14.32 33.80
CA MET A 441 9.37 -14.09 32.38
C MET A 441 10.83 -14.34 31.96
N GLU A 442 11.50 -15.35 32.55
CA GLU A 442 12.95 -15.62 32.32
C GLU A 442 13.35 -17.11 32.18
N LEU A 443 12.54 -17.97 31.56
CA LEU A 443 13.02 -19.28 31.09
C LEU A 443 12.65 -19.49 29.62
N GLY A 444 13.68 -19.61 28.76
CA GLY A 444 13.51 -20.07 27.38
C GLY A 444 12.99 -21.52 27.34
N PRO A 445 12.42 -21.97 26.21
CA PRO A 445 11.85 -23.31 26.10
C PRO A 445 12.92 -24.38 26.35
N GLN A 446 12.58 -25.41 27.12
CA GLN A 446 13.45 -26.58 27.28
C GLN A 446 13.62 -27.28 25.92
N GLU A 447 14.86 -27.52 25.52
CA GLU A 447 15.15 -28.34 24.34
C GLU A 447 14.89 -29.81 24.69
N ASP A 448 13.97 -30.46 23.98
CA ASP A 448 13.74 -31.90 24.11
C ASP A 448 15.02 -32.67 23.72
N GLU A 449 15.60 -33.39 24.69
CA GLU A 449 16.78 -34.21 24.43
C GLU A 449 16.47 -35.29 23.39
N SER A 450 17.19 -35.25 22.27
CA SER A 450 17.06 -36.30 21.25
C SER A 450 17.43 -37.69 21.81
N ILE A 451 16.81 -38.75 21.28
CA ILE A 451 17.10 -40.17 21.62
C ILE A 451 18.60 -40.51 21.53
N ALA A 452 19.35 -39.81 20.67
CA ALA A 452 20.80 -39.97 20.56
C ALA A 452 21.57 -39.44 21.77
N MET A 453 21.12 -38.35 22.40
CA MET A 453 21.72 -37.80 23.63
C MET A 453 21.45 -38.70 24.83
N GLN A 454 20.22 -39.22 24.96
CA GLN A 454 19.85 -40.18 26.01
C GLN A 454 20.71 -41.45 25.95
N ARG A 455 20.83 -42.06 24.75
CA ARG A 455 21.70 -43.23 24.56
C ARG A 455 23.17 -42.96 24.86
N THR A 456 23.66 -41.76 24.53
CA THR A 456 25.06 -41.39 24.80
C THR A 456 25.31 -41.24 26.31
N ARG A 457 24.31 -40.74 27.06
CA ARG A 457 24.35 -40.65 28.52
C ARG A 457 24.30 -42.01 29.20
N GLU A 458 23.41 -42.90 28.77
CA GLU A 458 23.32 -44.27 29.29
C GLU A 458 24.61 -45.06 29.08
N VAL A 459 25.22 -44.94 27.88
CA VAL A 459 26.51 -45.59 27.59
C VAL A 459 27.65 -45.03 28.44
N ALA A 460 27.65 -43.72 28.71
CA ALA A 460 28.65 -43.10 29.58
C ALA A 460 28.50 -43.55 31.05
N GLU A 461 27.28 -43.65 31.56
CA GLU A 461 26.99 -44.17 32.91
C GLU A 461 27.41 -45.65 33.06
N GLN A 462 27.13 -46.49 32.07
CA GLN A 462 27.53 -47.91 32.10
C GLN A 462 29.05 -48.11 32.12
N LEU A 463 29.81 -47.16 31.56
CA LEU A 463 31.27 -47.19 31.52
C LEU A 463 31.91 -46.47 32.72
N GLY A 464 31.11 -46.02 33.70
CA GLY A 464 31.60 -45.29 34.87
C GLY A 464 32.19 -43.92 34.54
N GLY A 465 31.88 -43.39 33.36
CA GLY A 465 32.32 -42.07 32.90
C GLY A 465 31.29 -41.00 33.22
N LYS A 466 31.67 -39.95 33.94
CA LYS A 466 30.86 -38.74 34.03
C LYS A 466 30.95 -37.98 32.70
N ILE A 467 29.83 -37.76 32.03
CA ILE A 467 29.75 -36.71 31.00
C ILE A 467 29.88 -35.39 31.75
N MET A 468 31.01 -34.72 31.61
CA MET A 468 31.14 -33.34 32.04
C MET A 468 30.29 -32.45 31.13
N LEU A 469 29.09 -32.11 31.59
CA LEU A 469 28.33 -30.94 31.15
C LEU A 469 28.79 -29.71 31.96
N GLU A 470 30.09 -29.43 31.93
CA GLU A 470 30.68 -28.18 32.44
C GLU A 470 31.58 -27.69 31.29
N GLN A 471 31.38 -26.55 30.64
CA GLN A 471 31.06 -25.22 31.15
C GLN A 471 30.09 -24.52 30.19
N PHE A 472 28.86 -24.29 30.65
CA PHE A 472 27.98 -23.21 30.20
C PHE A 472 27.70 -22.23 31.35
N GLU A 473 28.66 -22.11 32.27
CA GLU A 473 28.79 -20.92 33.12
C GLU A 473 29.47 -19.83 32.29
N ASP A 474 28.72 -19.15 31.43
CA ASP A 474 28.89 -17.70 31.33
C ASP A 474 27.89 -17.15 32.33
N GLU A 475 28.36 -17.00 33.56
CA GLU A 475 27.67 -16.27 34.62
C GLU A 475 27.10 -14.97 34.05
N ALA A 476 25.84 -14.74 34.37
CA ALA A 476 25.24 -13.43 34.45
C ALA A 476 25.95 -12.60 35.54
N VAL A 477 27.21 -12.26 35.31
CA VAL A 477 27.71 -10.96 35.74
C VAL A 477 27.03 -9.96 34.80
N PRO A 478 26.34 -8.93 35.31
CA PRO A 478 25.93 -7.82 34.46
C PRO A 478 27.21 -7.15 33.94
N ASP A 479 27.72 -7.61 32.80
CA ASP A 479 28.86 -7.00 32.11
C ASP A 479 28.44 -5.56 31.83
N SER A 480 29.09 -4.63 32.52
CA SER A 480 28.80 -3.20 32.48
C SER A 480 29.07 -2.69 31.07
N ALA A 481 28.06 -2.76 30.20
CA ALA A 481 28.11 -2.49 28.75
C ALA A 481 29.28 -3.22 28.02
N PRO A 482 29.00 -4.23 27.17
CA PRO A 482 30.11 -4.90 26.52
C PRO A 482 30.74 -3.98 25.47
N ARG A 483 31.90 -3.39 25.79
CA ARG A 483 32.70 -2.57 24.88
C ARG A 483 33.07 -3.41 23.64
N LEU A 484 32.33 -3.19 22.55
CA LEU A 484 32.75 -3.61 21.22
C LEU A 484 33.98 -2.79 20.84
N HIS A 485 34.86 -3.35 20.02
CA HIS A 485 35.97 -2.58 19.48
C HIS A 485 35.43 -1.38 18.67
N PRO A 486 36.03 -0.18 18.74
CA PRO A 486 35.51 1.01 18.06
C PRO A 486 35.34 0.81 16.54
N PHE A 487 36.31 0.18 15.87
CA PHE A 487 36.19 -0.15 14.44
C PHE A 487 35.07 -1.17 14.14
N THR A 488 34.73 -2.05 15.09
CA THR A 488 33.54 -2.92 14.97
C THR A 488 32.26 -2.09 15.06
N THR A 489 32.22 -1.11 15.96
CA THR A 489 31.08 -0.21 16.13
C THR A 489 30.88 0.68 14.91
N GLU A 490 31.96 1.25 14.37
CA GLU A 490 31.96 2.06 13.15
C GLU A 490 31.54 1.25 11.91
N GLY A 491 31.90 -0.04 11.88
CA GLY A 491 31.56 -0.96 10.80
C GLY A 491 30.12 -1.52 10.82
N LYS A 492 29.30 -1.19 11.82
CA LYS A 492 27.93 -1.75 11.93
C LYS A 492 27.00 -1.21 10.86
N PHE A 493 26.33 -2.12 10.16
CA PHE A 493 25.31 -1.79 9.17
C PHE A 493 23.97 -1.40 9.81
N SER A 494 23.55 -2.09 10.88
CA SER A 494 22.21 -1.89 11.46
C SER A 494 21.98 -0.46 11.96
N THR A 495 20.71 -0.04 12.00
CA THR A 495 20.29 1.12 12.81
C THR A 495 20.58 0.87 14.29
N ASP A 496 20.54 1.92 15.10
CA ASP A 496 20.60 1.83 16.56
C ASP A 496 19.38 2.54 17.16
N PRO A 497 18.39 1.80 17.71
CA PRO A 497 18.32 0.34 17.82
C PRO A 497 18.21 -0.38 16.47
N SER A 498 18.63 -1.66 16.44
CA SER A 498 18.63 -2.48 15.21
C SER A 498 17.24 -2.79 14.65
N THR A 499 16.21 -2.73 15.50
CA THR A 499 14.81 -2.82 15.09
C THR A 499 14.24 -1.42 14.99
N VAL A 500 13.68 -1.10 13.83
CA VAL A 500 13.06 0.21 13.57
C VAL A 500 11.66 0.23 14.17
N PHE A 501 11.42 1.23 15.01
CA PHE A 501 10.09 1.58 15.50
C PHE A 501 9.63 2.79 14.69
N LEU A 502 8.55 2.61 13.92
CA LEU A 502 8.05 3.71 13.11
C LEU A 502 7.54 4.83 14.03
N PRO A 503 7.95 6.09 13.80
CA PRO A 503 7.51 7.19 14.63
C PRO A 503 6.00 7.35 14.61
N LYS A 504 5.41 7.53 15.79
CA LYS A 504 3.97 7.72 15.92
C LYS A 504 3.54 9.05 15.32
N ASP A 505 4.29 10.11 15.56
CA ASP A 505 3.85 11.46 15.23
C ASP A 505 4.01 11.79 13.75
N THR A 506 5.05 11.27 13.09
CA THR A 506 5.35 11.59 11.67
C THR A 506 4.88 10.52 10.69
N VAL A 507 4.76 9.26 11.11
CA VAL A 507 4.44 8.14 10.21
C VAL A 507 3.15 7.43 10.61
N THR A 508 3.11 6.71 11.72
CA THR A 508 2.00 5.77 11.97
C THR A 508 0.70 6.48 12.37
N GLY A 509 0.79 7.60 13.10
CA GLY A 509 -0.34 8.40 13.56
C GLY A 509 -1.10 9.04 12.41
N PRO A 510 -0.44 9.85 11.55
CA PRO A 510 -1.07 10.44 10.37
C PRO A 510 -1.66 9.39 9.43
N ILE A 511 -0.96 8.27 9.18
CA ILE A 511 -1.50 7.17 8.37
C ILE A 511 -2.76 6.58 9.04
N SER A 512 -2.74 6.36 10.36
CA SER A 512 -3.91 5.84 11.06
C SER A 512 -5.11 6.79 11.00
N ALA A 513 -4.88 8.11 11.06
CA ALA A 513 -5.91 9.14 10.91
C ALA A 513 -6.47 9.20 9.48
N ILE A 514 -5.63 9.04 8.46
CA ILE A 514 -6.08 8.94 7.06
C ILE A 514 -6.95 7.68 6.88
N LEU A 515 -6.52 6.55 7.44
CA LEU A 515 -7.20 5.27 7.30
C LEU A 515 -8.47 5.15 8.15
N SER A 516 -8.62 5.93 9.24
CA SER A 516 -9.80 5.83 10.12
C SER A 516 -11.10 6.25 9.46
N ASN A 517 -11.04 7.03 8.37
CA ASN A 517 -12.20 7.41 7.57
C ASN A 517 -12.75 6.25 6.71
N PHE A 518 -12.10 5.09 6.73
CA PHE A 518 -12.41 3.96 5.87
C PHE A 518 -12.56 2.66 6.66
N SER A 519 -13.37 1.73 6.12
CA SER A 519 -13.55 0.42 6.73
C SER A 519 -12.25 -0.38 6.71
N ASN A 520 -11.83 -0.83 7.89
CA ASN A 520 -10.65 -1.68 8.08
C ASN A 520 -10.70 -2.96 7.23
N LYS A 521 -11.90 -3.54 7.05
CA LYS A 521 -12.12 -4.72 6.22
C LYS A 521 -11.82 -4.41 4.75
N HIS A 522 -12.37 -3.32 4.22
CA HIS A 522 -12.17 -2.94 2.81
C HIS A 522 -10.70 -2.61 2.50
N VAL A 523 -9.98 -1.98 3.43
CA VAL A 523 -8.54 -1.73 3.27
C VAL A 523 -7.76 -3.05 3.25
N ALA A 524 -8.10 -4.01 4.12
CA ALA A 524 -7.46 -5.32 4.15
C ALA A 524 -7.76 -6.14 2.90
N ASP A 525 -9.04 -6.22 2.49
CA ASP A 525 -9.46 -6.96 1.28
C ASP A 525 -8.82 -6.37 0.03
N THR A 526 -8.75 -5.03 -0.06
CA THR A 526 -8.08 -4.34 -1.17
C THR A 526 -6.57 -4.63 -1.17
N ALA A 527 -5.91 -4.59 -0.02
CA ALA A 527 -4.49 -4.92 0.08
C ALA A 527 -4.21 -6.38 -0.31
N HIS A 528 -5.05 -7.33 0.12
CA HIS A 528 -4.93 -8.74 -0.28
C HIS A 528 -5.14 -8.90 -1.79
N ARG A 529 -6.16 -8.27 -2.36
CA ARG A 529 -6.41 -8.30 -3.81
C ARG A 529 -5.22 -7.76 -4.62
N LEU A 530 -4.65 -6.64 -4.20
CA LEU A 530 -3.57 -5.96 -4.94
C LEU A 530 -2.21 -6.65 -4.77
N PHE A 531 -1.88 -7.13 -3.56
CA PHE A 531 -0.53 -7.59 -3.24
C PHE A 531 -0.38 -9.12 -3.16
N GLY A 532 -1.29 -9.88 -3.77
CA GLY A 532 -1.16 -11.33 -3.94
C GLY A 532 -1.68 -12.19 -2.79
N GLY A 533 -2.68 -11.69 -2.05
CA GLY A 533 -3.40 -12.41 -1.01
C GLY A 533 -2.81 -12.27 0.39
N ARG A 534 -3.08 -13.28 1.23
CA ARG A 534 -2.58 -13.33 2.61
C ARG A 534 -1.05 -13.25 2.64
N GLY A 535 -0.52 -12.45 3.56
CA GLY A 535 0.92 -12.24 3.71
C GLY A 535 1.54 -11.28 2.68
N LEU A 536 0.74 -10.68 1.80
CA LEU A 536 1.12 -9.61 0.87
C LEU A 536 2.43 -9.88 0.08
N PRO A 537 2.59 -11.05 -0.57
CA PRO A 537 3.85 -11.46 -1.20
C PRO A 537 4.36 -10.50 -2.30
N HIS A 538 3.50 -9.70 -2.91
CA HIS A 538 3.84 -8.71 -3.94
C HIS A 538 3.97 -7.27 -3.39
N SER A 539 3.91 -7.08 -2.08
CA SER A 539 4.25 -5.82 -1.41
C SER A 539 5.78 -5.71 -1.17
N THR A 540 6.20 -4.83 -0.25
CA THR A 540 7.58 -4.80 0.27
C THR A 540 7.95 -6.07 1.04
N THR A 541 6.98 -6.86 1.51
CA THR A 541 7.21 -8.11 2.24
C THR A 541 7.91 -9.14 1.36
N THR A 542 8.98 -9.76 1.88
CA THR A 542 9.70 -10.81 1.15
C THR A 542 9.28 -12.19 1.64
N PRO A 543 8.52 -12.98 0.86
CA PRO A 543 8.06 -14.29 1.29
C PRO A 543 9.25 -15.27 1.49
N PRO A 544 9.11 -16.33 2.28
CA PRO A 544 10.19 -17.27 2.48
C PRO A 544 10.51 -18.03 1.17
N PRO A 545 11.78 -18.42 0.89
CA PRO A 545 12.16 -19.09 -0.37
C PRO A 545 11.35 -20.36 -0.68
N ARG A 546 10.88 -21.06 0.37
CA ARG A 546 10.03 -22.26 0.25
C ARG A 546 8.69 -22.03 -0.45
N ALA A 547 8.20 -20.79 -0.48
CA ALA A 547 6.92 -20.46 -1.12
C ALA A 547 6.98 -20.54 -2.65
N GLN A 548 8.18 -20.51 -3.26
CA GLN A 548 8.40 -20.60 -4.72
C GLN A 548 7.54 -19.63 -5.57
N LEU A 549 7.13 -18.50 -4.98
CA LEU A 549 6.29 -17.49 -5.63
C LEU A 549 7.05 -16.75 -6.74
N PRO A 550 6.35 -16.30 -7.80
CA PRO A 550 6.97 -15.51 -8.87
C PRO A 550 7.55 -14.21 -8.30
N GLN A 551 8.74 -13.85 -8.78
CA GLN A 551 9.41 -12.60 -8.44
C GLN A 551 8.87 -11.50 -9.36
N LEU A 552 7.78 -10.87 -8.94
CA LEU A 552 7.11 -9.78 -9.65
C LEU A 552 7.49 -8.42 -9.05
N PRO A 553 7.42 -7.32 -9.82
CA PRO A 553 7.48 -5.97 -9.28
C PRO A 553 6.32 -5.69 -8.32
N ILE A 554 6.42 -4.61 -7.55
CA ILE A 554 5.31 -4.13 -6.72
C ILE A 554 4.20 -3.64 -7.67
N PRO A 555 2.96 -4.16 -7.58
CA PRO A 555 1.92 -3.88 -8.57
C PRO A 555 1.45 -2.42 -8.66
N LEU A 556 1.59 -1.65 -7.58
CA LEU A 556 1.25 -0.23 -7.54
C LEU A 556 2.53 0.61 -7.52
N GLU A 557 2.68 1.48 -8.53
CA GLU A 557 3.82 2.39 -8.66
C GLU A 557 3.44 3.81 -8.25
N ALA A 558 4.34 4.53 -7.55
CA ALA A 558 4.10 5.92 -7.16
C ALA A 558 3.80 6.84 -8.37
N THR A 559 4.38 6.54 -9.53
CA THR A 559 4.25 7.28 -10.81
C THR A 559 2.95 6.99 -11.56
N GLN A 560 2.16 6.00 -11.13
CA GLN A 560 0.91 5.63 -11.79
C GLN A 560 -0.09 6.79 -11.76
N ARG A 561 -0.65 7.14 -12.92
CA ARG A 561 -1.54 8.32 -13.08
C ARG A 561 -2.90 8.15 -12.38
N HIS A 562 -3.42 6.94 -12.36
CA HIS A 562 -4.75 6.65 -11.83
C HIS A 562 -4.65 5.57 -10.76
N MET A 563 -5.04 5.94 -9.53
CA MET A 563 -5.29 5.04 -8.42
C MET A 563 -6.62 5.42 -7.80
N GLY A 564 -7.43 4.44 -7.43
CA GLY A 564 -8.63 4.67 -6.63
C GLY A 564 -8.30 5.04 -5.18
N GLU A 565 -9.27 5.59 -4.45
CA GLU A 565 -9.13 5.93 -3.02
C GLU A 565 -8.68 4.74 -2.16
N MET A 566 -9.24 3.55 -2.41
CA MET A 566 -8.85 2.33 -1.69
C MET A 566 -7.47 1.82 -2.07
N GLU A 567 -7.06 1.99 -3.33
CA GLU A 567 -5.73 1.59 -3.79
C GLU A 567 -4.65 2.49 -3.16
N ALA A 568 -4.92 3.79 -3.09
CA ALA A 568 -4.06 4.74 -2.38
C ALA A 568 -4.00 4.43 -0.87
N ASN A 569 -5.13 4.09 -0.22
CA ASN A 569 -5.13 3.63 1.17
C ASN A 569 -4.31 2.35 1.37
N ALA A 570 -4.47 1.37 0.48
CA ALA A 570 -3.71 0.12 0.52
C ALA A 570 -2.20 0.36 0.29
N TYR A 571 -1.83 1.30 -0.59
CA TYR A 571 -0.45 1.73 -0.79
C TYR A 571 0.14 2.27 0.51
N MET A 572 -0.54 3.22 1.18
CA MET A 572 -0.09 3.78 2.46
C MET A 572 -0.01 2.70 3.55
N ALA A 573 -1.00 1.82 3.65
CA ALA A 573 -1.08 0.84 4.73
C ALA A 573 -0.05 -0.30 4.57
N ALA A 574 0.20 -0.76 3.34
CA ALA A 574 1.03 -1.93 3.07
C ALA A 574 2.48 -1.58 2.68
N LEU A 575 2.72 -0.51 1.92
CA LEU A 575 4.03 -0.23 1.33
C LEU A 575 4.85 0.79 2.13
N TYR A 576 4.22 1.85 2.67
CA TYR A 576 4.94 2.89 3.40
C TYR A 576 5.80 2.34 4.54
N PRO A 577 5.32 1.41 5.40
CA PRO A 577 6.14 0.95 6.52
C PRO A 577 7.43 0.25 6.09
N GLY A 578 7.36 -0.59 5.05
CA GLY A 578 8.51 -1.29 4.49
C GLY A 578 9.45 -0.34 3.72
N MET A 579 8.89 0.56 2.91
CA MET A 579 9.67 1.55 2.17
C MET A 579 10.41 2.50 3.12
N TYR A 580 9.72 3.07 4.11
CA TYR A 580 10.31 3.91 5.14
C TYR A 580 11.47 3.19 5.86
N SER A 581 11.23 1.97 6.33
CA SER A 581 12.23 1.22 7.11
C SER A 581 13.46 0.85 6.27
N SER A 582 13.26 0.43 5.03
CA SER A 582 14.36 0.07 4.12
C SER A 582 15.18 1.29 3.70
N VAL A 583 14.52 2.42 3.40
CA VAL A 583 15.19 3.69 3.06
C VAL A 583 15.94 4.26 4.27
N LEU A 584 15.33 4.24 5.47
CA LEU A 584 15.98 4.70 6.71
C LEU A 584 17.28 3.94 6.96
N SER A 585 17.27 2.61 6.81
CA SER A 585 18.45 1.76 6.96
C SER A 585 19.58 2.18 6.01
N VAL A 586 19.25 2.42 4.73
CA VAL A 586 20.22 2.88 3.72
C VAL A 586 20.74 4.28 4.02
N LEU A 587 19.87 5.22 4.41
CA LEU A 587 20.27 6.59 4.74
C LEU A 587 21.20 6.63 5.97
N VAL A 588 20.93 5.80 6.98
CA VAL A 588 21.81 5.69 8.16
C VAL A 588 23.19 5.14 7.76
N GLU A 589 23.25 4.14 6.89
CA GLU A 589 24.53 3.67 6.34
C GLU A 589 25.24 4.77 5.55
N VAL A 590 24.55 5.49 4.66
CA VAL A 590 25.12 6.61 3.90
C VAL A 590 25.67 7.70 4.84
N ARG A 591 24.92 8.08 5.88
CA ARG A 591 25.35 9.05 6.90
C ARG A 591 26.59 8.55 7.66
N LYS A 592 26.68 7.26 8.00
CA LYS A 592 27.88 6.67 8.63
C LYS A 592 29.10 6.71 7.71
N ARG A 593 28.91 6.50 6.40
CA ARG A 593 29.98 6.43 5.39
C ARG A 593 30.53 7.78 4.97
N LEU A 594 29.65 8.75 4.76
CA LEU A 594 30.03 10.12 4.36
C LEU A 594 30.39 10.98 5.57
N GLY A 595 30.07 10.50 6.78
CA GLY A 595 30.36 11.19 8.02
C GLY A 595 29.38 12.30 8.36
N THR A 596 29.57 12.83 9.55
CA THR A 596 28.71 13.87 10.14
C THR A 596 28.82 15.20 9.38
N ASP A 597 30.02 15.56 8.91
CA ASP A 597 30.25 16.84 8.24
C ASP A 597 29.48 16.95 6.92
N TRP A 598 29.28 15.84 6.21
CA TRP A 598 28.47 15.80 4.99
C TRP A 598 27.04 16.25 5.24
N ILE A 599 26.34 15.64 6.21
CA ILE A 599 24.94 15.99 6.49
C ILE A 599 24.80 17.38 7.11
N ARG A 600 25.77 17.81 7.93
CA ARG A 600 25.81 19.17 8.50
C ARG A 600 25.98 20.23 7.42
N SER A 601 26.84 19.96 6.43
CA SER A 601 27.04 20.86 5.29
C SER A 601 25.76 21.07 4.49
N LEU A 602 24.93 20.02 4.36
CA LEU A 602 23.63 20.09 3.70
C LEU A 602 22.61 20.90 4.52
N ILE A 603 22.58 20.69 5.84
CA ILE A 603 21.70 21.43 6.77
C ILE A 603 22.02 22.93 6.76
N SER A 604 23.31 23.30 6.70
CA SER A 604 23.75 24.70 6.75
C SER A 604 23.59 25.47 5.44
N GLN A 605 23.06 24.86 4.37
CA GLN A 605 22.78 25.57 3.11
C GLN A 605 21.64 26.59 3.31
N GLU A 606 21.70 27.74 2.61
CA GLU A 606 20.72 28.84 2.75
C GLU A 606 19.26 28.41 2.58
N ASN A 607 19.00 27.43 1.70
CA ASN A 607 17.64 26.89 1.44
C ASN A 607 17.44 25.47 2.01
N GLY A 608 18.40 24.98 2.80
CA GLY A 608 18.49 23.58 3.22
C GLY A 608 18.69 22.59 2.04
N PRO A 609 18.73 21.28 2.33
CA PRO A 609 18.95 20.26 1.31
C PRO A 609 17.77 20.16 0.34
N ASN A 610 18.07 19.96 -0.96
CA ASN A 610 17.06 19.66 -1.97
C ASN A 610 17.00 18.16 -2.27
N VAL A 611 15.91 17.50 -1.87
CA VAL A 611 15.78 16.03 -1.94
C VAL A 611 14.63 15.60 -2.84
N LEU A 612 14.88 14.60 -3.68
CA LEU A 612 13.90 13.98 -4.57
C LEU A 612 13.59 12.54 -4.12
N ASP A 613 12.32 12.24 -3.87
CA ASP A 613 11.81 10.87 -3.79
C ASP A 613 11.11 10.51 -5.10
N ALA A 614 11.71 9.57 -5.82
CA ALA A 614 11.29 9.15 -7.16
C ALA A 614 10.41 7.89 -7.16
N GLY A 615 10.20 7.21 -6.03
CA GLY A 615 9.60 5.86 -6.03
C GLY A 615 8.74 5.47 -4.83
N SER A 616 8.85 6.16 -3.68
CA SER A 616 8.10 5.81 -2.46
C SER A 616 6.94 6.75 -2.12
N ALA A 617 6.57 7.63 -3.05
CA ALA A 617 5.46 8.58 -2.90
C ALA A 617 5.51 9.42 -1.61
N GLY A 618 6.69 9.62 -1.01
CA GLY A 618 6.87 10.40 0.20
C GLY A 618 7.49 9.64 1.38
N ALA A 619 7.38 8.31 1.43
CA ALA A 619 7.89 7.54 2.57
C ALA A 619 9.41 7.67 2.74
N GLY A 620 10.16 7.82 1.63
CA GLY A 620 11.60 8.08 1.66
C GLY A 620 11.95 9.48 2.18
N ILE A 621 11.11 10.48 1.93
CA ILE A 621 11.28 11.83 2.49
C ILE A 621 11.04 11.83 4.01
N LEU A 622 10.06 11.06 4.50
CA LEU A 622 9.85 10.92 5.95
C LEU A 622 11.10 10.31 6.63
N ALA A 623 11.65 9.24 6.06
CA ALA A 623 12.88 8.64 6.56
C ALA A 623 14.08 9.61 6.53
N TRP A 624 14.21 10.40 5.46
CA TRP A 624 15.23 11.44 5.34
C TRP A 624 15.09 12.53 6.41
N ARG A 625 13.87 12.99 6.67
CA ARG A 625 13.60 14.01 7.70
C ARG A 625 13.93 13.54 9.10
N ASP A 626 13.71 12.26 9.40
CA ASP A 626 14.06 11.72 10.71
C ASP A 626 15.58 11.63 10.90
N VAL A 627 16.34 11.28 9.84
CA VAL A 627 17.81 11.31 9.87
C VAL A 627 18.32 12.76 10.03
N LEU A 628 17.74 13.72 9.30
CA LEU A 628 18.07 15.14 9.44
C LEU A 628 17.76 15.68 10.84
N ARG A 629 16.59 15.34 11.39
CA ARG A 629 16.17 15.76 12.73
C ARG A 629 17.14 15.24 13.79
N ALA A 630 17.47 13.96 13.73
CA ALA A 630 18.43 13.35 14.67
C ALA A 630 19.81 14.01 14.57
N GLU A 631 20.26 14.37 13.37
CA GLU A 631 21.53 15.09 13.21
C GLU A 631 21.44 16.53 13.75
N TYR A 632 20.35 17.23 13.47
CA TYR A 632 20.14 18.60 13.91
C TYR A 632 20.06 18.71 15.44
N GLU A 633 19.34 17.80 16.09
CA GLU A 633 19.26 17.70 17.55
C GLU A 633 20.64 17.48 18.19
N ASN A 634 21.54 16.75 17.51
CA ASN A 634 22.94 16.61 17.92
C ASN A 634 23.77 17.88 17.66
N MET A 635 23.47 18.65 16.62
CA MET A 635 24.16 19.92 16.31
C MET A 635 23.80 21.04 17.28
N VAL A 636 22.54 21.08 17.74
CA VAL A 636 22.00 22.13 18.61
C VAL A 636 21.46 21.48 19.91
N PRO A 637 22.35 21.13 20.86
CA PRO A 637 21.94 20.55 22.12
C PRO A 637 21.02 21.51 22.89
N GLY A 638 19.84 21.03 23.31
CA GLY A 638 18.84 21.86 24.00
C GLY A 638 17.86 22.59 23.08
N HIS A 639 17.81 22.24 21.78
CA HIS A 639 16.73 22.66 20.88
C HIS A 639 15.36 22.26 21.47
N PRO A 640 14.37 23.18 21.57
CA PRO A 640 13.07 22.87 22.18
C PRO A 640 12.34 21.75 21.43
N GLU A 641 11.77 20.79 22.16
CA GLU A 641 10.96 19.71 21.58
C GLU A 641 9.76 20.33 20.83
N GLY A 642 9.66 20.09 19.52
CA GLY A 642 8.62 20.67 18.65
C GLY A 642 9.00 21.94 17.89
N ALA A 643 10.14 22.57 18.19
CA ALA A 643 10.62 23.70 17.40
C ALA A 643 11.04 23.27 15.98
N PRO A 644 10.76 24.10 14.95
CA PRO A 644 10.96 23.72 13.56
C PRO A 644 12.44 23.43 13.27
N VAL A 645 12.68 22.29 12.61
CA VAL A 645 14.00 21.89 12.11
C VAL A 645 14.10 22.30 10.64
N PRO A 646 15.24 22.82 10.16
CA PRO A 646 15.45 23.09 8.74
C PRO A 646 15.43 21.78 7.93
N VAL A 647 14.26 21.43 7.39
CA VAL A 647 14.05 20.21 6.59
C VAL A 647 14.42 20.38 5.10
N GLY A 648 14.74 21.60 4.68
CA GLY A 648 15.02 21.93 3.28
C GLY A 648 13.80 21.81 2.37
N ARG A 649 14.05 21.65 1.06
CA ARG A 649 13.01 21.48 0.04
C ARG A 649 12.91 20.01 -0.36
N SER A 650 11.70 19.46 -0.33
CA SER A 650 11.46 18.09 -0.79
C SER A 650 10.67 18.10 -2.10
N THR A 651 10.98 17.17 -2.99
CA THR A 651 10.21 16.90 -4.20
C THR A 651 9.83 15.43 -4.22
N VAL A 652 8.55 15.13 -4.44
CA VAL A 652 8.04 13.76 -4.44
C VAL A 652 7.38 13.49 -5.78
N VAL A 653 7.72 12.37 -6.40
CA VAL A 653 7.06 11.92 -7.63
C VAL A 653 5.83 11.10 -7.25
N THR A 654 4.65 11.60 -7.61
CA THR A 654 3.37 10.93 -7.38
C THR A 654 2.41 11.26 -8.53
N GLY A 655 2.04 10.24 -9.30
CA GLY A 655 1.23 10.37 -10.49
C GLY A 655 -0.26 10.54 -10.21
N SER A 656 -0.78 9.87 -9.17
CA SER A 656 -2.19 9.87 -8.81
C SER A 656 -2.52 10.95 -7.78
N ASP A 657 -3.62 11.68 -8.02
CA ASP A 657 -4.12 12.69 -7.08
C ASP A 657 -4.56 12.08 -5.74
N ALA A 658 -5.14 10.87 -5.74
CA ALA A 658 -5.58 10.20 -4.51
C ALA A 658 -4.43 9.90 -3.55
N LEU A 659 -3.30 9.43 -4.08
CA LEU A 659 -2.08 9.17 -3.29
C LEU A 659 -1.39 10.48 -2.90
N LYS A 660 -1.32 11.44 -3.82
CA LYS A 660 -0.75 12.77 -3.58
C LYS A 660 -1.45 13.52 -2.45
N LEU A 661 -2.79 13.52 -2.42
CA LEU A 661 -3.56 14.17 -1.35
C LEU A 661 -3.20 13.60 0.02
N ARG A 662 -3.14 12.28 0.14
CA ARG A 662 -2.75 11.59 1.39
C ARG A 662 -1.31 11.88 1.81
N ALA A 663 -0.37 11.80 0.86
CA ALA A 663 1.03 12.11 1.11
C ALA A 663 1.21 13.59 1.53
N SER A 664 0.45 14.51 0.94
CA SER A 664 0.54 15.95 1.23
C SER A 664 0.14 16.32 2.65
N VAL A 665 -0.74 15.53 3.28
CA VAL A 665 -1.11 15.70 4.71
C VAL A 665 0.08 15.46 5.63
N MET A 666 1.02 14.60 5.24
CA MET A 666 2.18 14.21 6.06
C MET A 666 3.46 15.00 5.71
N LEU A 667 3.46 15.73 4.60
CA LEU A 667 4.67 16.28 3.99
C LEU A 667 4.59 17.79 3.81
N GLU A 668 5.11 18.52 4.80
CA GLU A 668 5.31 19.97 4.71
C GLU A 668 6.39 20.34 3.67
N ASN A 669 6.38 21.58 3.16
CA ASN A 669 7.38 22.12 2.23
C ASN A 669 7.78 21.18 1.05
N THR A 670 6.81 20.46 0.49
CA THR A 670 7.04 19.42 -0.50
C THR A 670 6.37 19.74 -1.83
N THR A 671 7.13 19.67 -2.93
CA THR A 671 6.62 19.81 -4.29
C THR A 671 6.29 18.44 -4.88
N PHE A 672 5.04 18.21 -5.30
CA PHE A 672 4.65 16.96 -5.95
C PHE A 672 4.75 17.07 -7.48
N LEU A 673 5.42 16.10 -8.10
CA LEU A 673 5.54 15.99 -9.56
C LEU A 673 4.79 14.74 -10.06
N PRO A 674 3.95 14.84 -11.11
CA PRO A 674 3.23 13.68 -11.63
C PRO A 674 4.15 12.66 -12.33
N ARG A 675 5.31 13.11 -12.82
CA ARG A 675 6.33 12.28 -13.46
C ARG A 675 7.70 12.93 -13.30
N LEU A 676 8.75 12.13 -13.42
CA LEU A 676 10.11 12.64 -13.45
C LEU A 676 10.32 13.55 -14.67
N PRO A 677 11.02 14.69 -14.51
CA PRO A 677 11.53 15.45 -15.64
C PRO A 677 12.47 14.57 -16.47
N ASP A 678 12.37 14.67 -17.79
CA ASP A 678 13.23 13.93 -18.72
C ASP A 678 14.26 14.91 -19.31
N TYR A 679 15.46 14.93 -18.74
CA TYR A 679 16.53 15.82 -19.19
C TYR A 679 17.41 15.22 -20.27
N LEU A 680 17.36 13.90 -20.50
CA LEU A 680 18.13 13.24 -21.55
C LEU A 680 17.65 13.68 -22.93
N HIS A 681 16.34 13.75 -23.13
CA HIS A 681 15.74 14.18 -24.40
C HIS A 681 15.45 15.69 -24.45
N THR A 682 15.87 16.44 -23.42
CA THR A 682 15.70 17.89 -23.40
C THR A 682 16.84 18.57 -24.17
N ARG A 683 16.49 19.38 -25.17
CA ARG A 683 17.46 20.13 -25.98
C ARG A 683 18.42 20.97 -25.13
N GLU A 684 19.71 20.83 -25.38
CA GLU A 684 20.75 21.61 -24.70
C GLU A 684 20.91 23.00 -25.31
N LYS A 685 20.56 23.16 -26.59
CA LYS A 685 20.67 24.41 -27.36
C LYS A 685 19.33 24.75 -28.03
N PRO A 686 19.09 26.04 -28.38
CA PRO A 686 18.00 26.43 -29.28
C PRO A 686 18.07 25.63 -30.58
N THR A 687 16.94 25.02 -30.96
CA THR A 687 16.81 24.29 -32.23
C THR A 687 16.23 25.23 -33.30
N LEU A 688 16.31 24.82 -34.58
CA LEU A 688 15.71 25.58 -35.69
C LEU A 688 14.20 25.81 -35.48
N ASP A 689 13.52 24.84 -34.85
CA ASP A 689 12.07 24.87 -34.58
C ASP A 689 11.69 25.57 -33.26
N ASP A 690 12.64 25.75 -32.33
CA ASP A 690 12.38 26.43 -31.04
C ASP A 690 13.59 27.24 -30.55
N GLN A 691 13.50 28.55 -30.76
CA GLN A 691 14.53 29.52 -30.40
C GLN A 691 14.58 29.88 -28.90
N ARG A 692 13.62 29.39 -28.08
CA ARG A 692 13.59 29.70 -26.65
C ARG A 692 14.84 29.18 -25.96
N ALA A 693 15.29 29.84 -24.88
CA ALA A 693 16.38 29.33 -24.06
C ALA A 693 16.00 27.94 -23.47
N PRO A 694 16.95 27.01 -23.34
CA PRO A 694 16.69 25.70 -22.72
C PRO A 694 16.19 25.90 -21.28
N PRO A 695 15.23 25.08 -20.82
CA PRO A 695 14.71 25.18 -19.47
C PRO A 695 15.83 24.96 -18.44
N LYS A 696 15.84 25.74 -17.36
CA LYS A 696 16.80 25.55 -16.26
C LYS A 696 16.63 24.14 -15.67
N ARG A 697 17.69 23.32 -15.74
CA ARG A 697 17.74 21.98 -15.14
C ARG A 697 17.73 22.11 -13.61
N LYS A 698 16.73 21.52 -12.95
CA LYS A 698 16.71 21.41 -11.49
C LYS A 698 17.63 20.27 -11.07
N GLN A 699 18.49 20.52 -10.10
CA GLN A 699 19.40 19.53 -9.53
C GLN A 699 19.01 19.23 -8.09
N TYR A 700 19.24 18.00 -7.66
CA TYR A 700 18.94 17.52 -6.31
C TYR A 700 20.21 17.04 -5.62
N ASP A 701 20.36 17.35 -4.34
CA ASP A 701 21.49 16.91 -3.53
C ASP A 701 21.35 15.43 -3.17
N ILE A 702 20.11 14.95 -3.00
CA ILE A 702 19.82 13.54 -2.73
C ILE A 702 18.65 13.09 -3.59
N ILE A 703 18.81 11.93 -4.22
CA ILE A 703 17.74 11.25 -4.96
C ILE A 703 17.54 9.86 -4.37
N ILE A 704 16.32 9.56 -3.95
CA ILE A 704 15.92 8.27 -3.39
C ILE A 704 14.93 7.62 -4.38
N ALA A 705 15.29 6.48 -4.95
CA ALA A 705 14.46 5.75 -5.91
C ALA A 705 14.27 4.28 -5.48
N PRO A 706 13.36 4.01 -4.53
CA PRO A 706 13.03 2.66 -4.11
C PRO A 706 12.00 2.04 -5.07
N HIS A 707 12.20 0.77 -5.42
CA HIS A 707 11.27 -0.07 -6.16
C HIS A 707 10.83 0.43 -7.55
N THR A 708 11.70 1.17 -8.25
CA THR A 708 11.39 1.76 -9.57
C THR A 708 11.94 0.98 -10.76
N LEU A 709 12.89 0.06 -10.56
CA LEU A 709 13.64 -0.56 -11.66
C LEU A 709 13.07 -1.91 -12.10
N LEU A 710 12.51 -2.69 -11.17
CA LEU A 710 12.02 -4.03 -11.46
C LEU A 710 10.75 -4.02 -12.33
N GLY A 711 9.96 -2.95 -12.28
CA GLY A 711 8.77 -2.75 -13.12
C GLY A 711 9.07 -2.46 -14.59
N ILE A 712 10.31 -2.09 -14.91
CA ILE A 712 10.75 -1.80 -16.28
C ILE A 712 11.28 -3.11 -16.90
N ASP A 713 10.64 -3.59 -17.97
CA ASP A 713 10.98 -4.88 -18.58
C ASP A 713 12.28 -4.83 -19.40
N GLU A 714 12.46 -3.79 -20.19
CA GLU A 714 13.60 -3.64 -21.08
C GLU A 714 14.83 -3.06 -20.37
N ASP A 715 15.99 -3.71 -20.57
CA ASP A 715 17.24 -3.30 -19.92
C ASP A 715 17.74 -1.93 -20.38
N TYR A 716 17.45 -1.53 -21.63
CA TYR A 716 17.84 -0.21 -22.12
C TYR A 716 17.00 0.91 -21.47
N LEU A 717 15.69 0.70 -21.29
CA LEU A 717 14.82 1.65 -20.59
C LEU A 717 15.23 1.79 -19.12
N ARG A 718 15.64 0.70 -18.45
CA ARG A 718 16.20 0.79 -17.10
C ARG A 718 17.45 1.66 -17.05
N LYS A 719 18.36 1.50 -18.01
CA LYS A 719 19.59 2.29 -18.08
C LYS A 719 19.28 3.76 -18.33
N GLU A 720 18.41 4.04 -19.30
CA GLU A 720 17.93 5.39 -19.60
C GLU A 720 17.28 6.05 -18.37
N TYR A 721 16.46 5.29 -17.62
CA TYR A 721 15.87 5.78 -16.38
C TYR A 721 16.93 6.15 -15.32
N VAL A 722 17.94 5.30 -15.12
CA VAL A 722 19.05 5.58 -14.19
C VAL A 722 19.92 6.75 -14.68
N GLU A 723 20.14 6.87 -15.99
CA GLU A 723 20.84 8.01 -16.60
C GLU A 723 20.08 9.33 -16.40
N ASN A 724 18.75 9.30 -16.53
CA ASN A 724 17.93 10.46 -16.25
C ASN A 724 18.03 10.86 -14.77
N LEU A 725 17.99 9.91 -13.84
CA LEU A 725 18.23 10.18 -12.41
C LEU A 725 19.64 10.74 -12.16
N TRP A 726 20.67 10.21 -12.83
CA TRP A 726 22.04 10.73 -12.75
C TRP A 726 22.11 12.19 -13.24
N SER A 727 21.40 12.53 -14.32
CA SER A 727 21.35 13.89 -14.87
C SER A 727 20.68 14.90 -13.94
N LEU A 728 19.72 14.43 -13.12
CA LEU A 728 19.02 15.22 -12.10
C LEU A 728 19.84 15.41 -10.82
N LEU A 729 20.92 14.65 -10.64
CA LEU A 729 21.75 14.69 -9.45
C LEU A 729 22.73 15.86 -9.50
N ASN A 730 22.90 16.54 -8.37
CA ASN A 730 23.88 17.62 -8.21
C ASN A 730 25.29 17.09 -8.57
N PRO A 731 25.97 17.69 -9.57
CA PRO A 731 27.30 17.25 -9.99
C PRO A 731 28.38 17.52 -8.96
N ASN A 732 28.11 18.31 -7.91
CA ASN A 732 29.08 18.69 -6.88
C ASN A 732 28.78 18.00 -5.54
N GLY A 733 28.75 16.67 -5.51
CA GLY A 733 28.62 15.88 -4.28
C GLY A 733 27.23 15.29 -4.02
N GLY A 734 26.32 15.31 -5.01
CA GLY A 734 24.99 14.73 -4.86
C GLY A 734 25.02 13.20 -4.68
N VAL A 735 24.06 12.66 -3.92
CA VAL A 735 23.94 11.23 -3.60
C VAL A 735 22.69 10.61 -4.25
N LEU A 736 22.88 9.56 -5.05
CA LEU A 736 21.81 8.77 -5.65
C LEU A 736 21.68 7.42 -4.94
N ILE A 737 20.48 7.11 -4.46
CA ILE A 737 20.13 5.88 -3.76
C ILE A 737 19.11 5.12 -4.59
N LEU A 738 19.50 3.92 -5.05
CA LEU A 738 18.63 2.98 -5.75
C LEU A 738 18.40 1.78 -4.85
N LEU A 739 17.14 1.36 -4.68
CA LEU A 739 16.78 0.21 -3.84
C LEU A 739 15.72 -0.63 -4.52
N GLU A 740 15.84 -1.95 -4.41
CA GLU A 740 14.83 -2.91 -4.86
C GLU A 740 14.60 -4.03 -3.85
N LYS A 741 13.55 -4.81 -4.08
CA LYS A 741 13.20 -5.96 -3.24
C LYS A 741 14.35 -6.97 -3.19
N GLY A 742 14.63 -7.49 -1.99
CA GLY A 742 15.73 -8.40 -1.67
C GLY A 742 15.52 -9.80 -2.21
N ARG A 743 15.47 -9.90 -3.53
CA ARG A 743 15.22 -11.10 -4.32
C ARG A 743 16.21 -11.13 -5.48
N GLN A 744 16.24 -12.26 -6.16
CA GLN A 744 17.15 -12.46 -7.28
C GLN A 744 16.97 -11.39 -8.37
N LYS A 745 15.73 -11.16 -8.84
CA LYS A 745 15.47 -10.16 -9.88
C LYS A 745 15.73 -8.73 -9.41
N GLY A 746 15.37 -8.40 -8.16
CA GLY A 746 15.66 -7.07 -7.59
C GLY A 746 17.16 -6.82 -7.46
N PHE A 747 17.95 -7.83 -7.07
CA PHE A 747 19.41 -7.75 -7.11
C PHE A 747 19.94 -7.56 -8.53
N GLU A 748 19.43 -8.29 -9.52
CA GLU A 748 19.87 -8.15 -10.92
C GLU A 748 19.61 -6.73 -11.45
N ALA A 749 18.48 -6.11 -11.13
CA ALA A 749 18.18 -4.73 -11.50
C ALA A 749 19.18 -3.73 -10.89
N ILE A 750 19.46 -3.84 -9.59
CA ILE A 750 20.41 -2.96 -8.87
C ILE A 750 21.85 -3.20 -9.33
N ALA A 751 22.25 -4.46 -9.52
CA ALA A 751 23.58 -4.79 -10.02
C ALA A 751 23.78 -4.31 -11.47
N GLY A 752 22.73 -4.36 -12.30
CA GLY A 752 22.72 -3.77 -13.63
C GLY A 752 22.91 -2.25 -13.62
N ALA A 753 22.17 -1.55 -12.76
CA ALA A 753 22.34 -0.11 -12.56
C ALA A 753 23.75 0.25 -12.08
N ARG A 754 24.28 -0.48 -11.09
CA ARG A 754 25.67 -0.31 -10.60
C ARG A 754 26.70 -0.52 -11.71
N ASP A 755 26.56 -1.58 -12.50
CA ASP A 755 27.49 -1.88 -13.60
C ASP A 755 27.45 -0.81 -14.69
N MET A 756 26.26 -0.27 -14.99
CA MET A 756 26.12 0.85 -15.93
C MET A 756 26.79 2.13 -15.41
N LEU A 757 26.52 2.52 -14.15
CA LEU A 757 27.10 3.71 -13.53
C LEU A 757 28.64 3.66 -13.52
N LEU A 758 29.24 2.53 -13.17
CA LEU A 758 30.69 2.35 -13.21
C LEU A 758 31.27 2.35 -14.63
N LYS A 759 30.53 1.85 -15.62
CA LYS A 759 30.99 1.81 -17.01
C LYS A 759 30.91 3.15 -17.72
N ARG A 760 29.88 3.96 -17.45
CA ARG A 760 29.58 5.20 -18.17
C ARG A 760 29.95 6.47 -17.40
N HIS A 761 29.70 6.53 -16.09
CA HIS A 761 29.73 7.81 -15.37
C HIS A 761 30.84 7.92 -14.32
N ILE A 762 31.06 6.88 -13.51
CA ILE A 762 31.95 6.94 -12.35
C ILE A 762 33.37 6.52 -12.74
N SER A 763 34.34 7.41 -12.55
CA SER A 763 35.76 7.09 -12.67
C SER A 763 36.18 6.08 -11.59
N SER A 764 36.99 5.10 -11.99
CA SER A 764 37.59 4.15 -11.06
C SER A 764 39.06 3.93 -11.44
N PRO A 765 39.93 3.55 -10.48
CA PRO A 765 41.33 3.25 -10.78
C PRO A 765 41.43 2.21 -11.91
N GLY A 766 42.04 2.61 -13.04
CA GLY A 766 42.17 1.76 -14.24
C GLY A 766 41.01 1.85 -15.24
N SER A 767 39.95 2.62 -14.97
CA SER A 767 38.84 2.86 -15.91
C SER A 767 38.34 4.31 -15.81
N THR A 768 39.01 5.20 -16.54
CA THR A 768 38.74 6.66 -16.57
C THR A 768 38.00 7.12 -17.82
N GLN A 769 37.97 6.30 -18.87
CA GLN A 769 37.31 6.60 -20.15
C GLN A 769 36.47 5.40 -20.61
N TYR A 770 35.45 5.65 -21.43
CA TYR A 770 34.72 4.60 -22.14
C TYR A 770 34.55 4.96 -23.62
N GLU A 771 34.38 3.94 -24.47
CA GLU A 771 34.15 4.14 -25.90
C GLU A 771 32.64 4.20 -26.20
N GLU A 772 32.19 5.30 -26.80
CA GLU A 772 30.82 5.49 -27.24
C GLU A 772 30.69 5.06 -28.71
N PHE A 773 29.93 4.01 -28.96
CA PHE A 773 29.83 3.40 -30.29
C PHE A 773 28.83 4.11 -31.23
N LEU A 774 28.09 5.14 -30.78
CA LEU A 774 26.84 5.56 -31.41
C LEU A 774 26.73 6.98 -31.98
N GLU A 775 27.77 7.82 -32.02
CA GLU A 775 27.67 9.10 -32.77
C GLU A 775 28.88 9.39 -33.66
N SER A 776 28.56 9.67 -34.94
CA SER A 776 29.31 10.31 -36.04
C SER A 776 30.82 10.01 -36.25
N PRO A 777 31.31 9.88 -37.50
CA PRO A 777 32.70 9.49 -37.80
C PRO A 777 33.80 10.49 -37.39
N ASN A 778 33.49 11.62 -36.74
CA ASN A 778 34.35 12.80 -36.70
C ASN A 778 34.60 13.48 -35.34
N GLU A 779 34.16 12.93 -34.20
CA GLU A 779 34.56 13.46 -32.88
C GLU A 779 35.01 12.31 -31.95
N ASP A 780 35.87 12.64 -30.97
CA ASP A 780 36.61 11.69 -30.14
C ASP A 780 35.73 10.57 -29.59
N ARG A 781 36.01 9.32 -30.02
CA ARG A 781 35.27 8.09 -29.63
C ARG A 781 35.31 7.78 -28.13
N ARG A 782 36.07 8.53 -27.33
CA ARG A 782 36.34 8.27 -25.92
C ARG A 782 35.76 9.38 -25.06
N VAL A 783 34.78 9.03 -24.26
CA VAL A 783 34.15 9.93 -23.29
C VAL A 783 34.84 9.76 -21.94
N GLU A 784 35.24 10.89 -21.34
CA GLU A 784 35.82 10.91 -20.00
C GLU A 784 34.74 10.71 -18.94
N LYS A 785 35.04 9.88 -17.94
CA LYS A 785 34.17 9.66 -16.79
C LYS A 785 34.34 10.77 -15.77
N GLU A 786 33.26 11.07 -15.06
CA GLU A 786 33.26 12.06 -14.01
C GLU A 786 33.83 11.46 -12.70
N PRO A 787 34.41 12.30 -11.81
CA PRO A 787 34.72 11.90 -10.45
C PRO A 787 33.46 11.41 -9.73
N GLY A 788 33.58 10.34 -8.95
CA GLY A 788 32.46 9.81 -8.19
C GLY A 788 32.83 8.51 -7.48
N MET A 789 31.95 8.03 -6.61
CA MET A 789 32.18 6.78 -5.89
C MET A 789 30.88 6.09 -5.47
N ILE A 790 30.97 4.78 -5.26
CA ILE A 790 29.99 3.99 -4.52
C ILE A 790 30.23 4.23 -3.03
N VAL A 791 29.22 4.77 -2.37
CA VAL A 791 29.22 5.03 -0.92
C VAL A 791 28.92 3.74 -0.16
N ALA A 792 27.91 2.99 -0.61
CA ALA A 792 27.44 1.76 0.00
C ALA A 792 26.60 0.95 -1.00
N PRO A 793 26.34 -0.36 -0.77
CA PRO A 793 26.94 -1.22 0.23
C PRO A 793 28.34 -1.72 -0.15
N CYS A 794 28.68 -1.72 -1.43
CA CYS A 794 29.96 -2.24 -1.90
C CYS A 794 31.10 -1.30 -1.50
N THR A 795 32.15 -1.85 -0.89
CA THR A 795 33.39 -1.11 -0.63
C THR A 795 34.33 -1.08 -1.84
N ASN A 796 34.12 -1.97 -2.83
CA ASN A 796 34.88 -1.98 -4.08
C ASN A 796 34.13 -1.33 -5.26
N HIS A 797 34.91 -0.81 -6.20
CA HIS A 797 34.45 -0.20 -7.45
C HIS A 797 34.72 -1.06 -8.68
N GLU A 798 35.08 -2.33 -8.47
CA GLU A 798 35.22 -3.32 -9.53
C GLU A 798 33.85 -3.87 -9.95
N LYS A 799 33.83 -4.74 -10.98
CA LYS A 799 32.62 -5.48 -11.33
C LYS A 799 32.18 -6.34 -10.15
N CYS A 800 30.88 -6.32 -9.83
CA CYS A 800 30.35 -7.07 -8.70
C CYS A 800 30.59 -8.59 -8.90
N PRO A 801 31.25 -9.31 -7.96
CA PRO A 801 31.53 -10.73 -8.10
C PRO A 801 30.27 -11.61 -8.11
N MET A 802 29.16 -11.09 -7.59
CA MET A 802 27.86 -11.77 -7.66
C MET A 802 27.11 -11.46 -8.96
N TYR A 803 27.66 -10.71 -9.91
CA TYR A 803 26.98 -10.32 -11.16
C TYR A 803 27.86 -10.53 -12.40
N HIS A 804 27.77 -11.72 -13.00
CA HIS A 804 28.64 -12.10 -14.12
C HIS A 804 28.18 -11.58 -15.50
N GLY A 805 26.87 -11.38 -15.71
CA GLY A 805 26.38 -10.82 -16.97
C GLY A 805 24.96 -10.27 -16.88
N PRO A 806 24.59 -9.35 -17.80
CA PRO A 806 23.29 -8.69 -17.79
C PRO A 806 22.14 -9.62 -18.18
N GLY A 807 20.96 -9.36 -17.63
CA GLY A 807 19.75 -10.12 -17.89
C GLY A 807 19.45 -11.19 -16.83
N GLN A 808 18.28 -11.82 -17.01
CA GLN A 808 17.73 -12.77 -16.04
C GLN A 808 18.56 -14.06 -16.01
N SER A 809 19.08 -14.43 -14.84
CA SER A 809 19.78 -15.70 -14.66
C SER A 809 18.79 -16.77 -14.17
N LYS A 810 18.77 -17.97 -14.76
CA LYS A 810 17.97 -19.08 -14.20
C LYS A 810 18.79 -19.83 -13.15
N GLY A 811 18.20 -20.11 -11.99
CA GLY A 811 18.80 -20.98 -10.96
C GLY A 811 19.88 -20.34 -10.08
N ARG A 812 19.96 -19.01 -10.01
CA ARG A 812 20.85 -18.30 -9.08
C ARG A 812 20.38 -18.49 -7.64
N LYS A 813 21.31 -18.86 -6.76
CA LYS A 813 21.06 -18.95 -5.31
C LYS A 813 21.77 -17.85 -4.54
N ASP A 814 22.90 -17.39 -5.06
CA ASP A 814 23.73 -16.38 -4.42
C ASP A 814 23.49 -15.00 -5.04
N TYR A 815 23.04 -14.06 -4.22
CA TYR A 815 22.81 -12.66 -4.57
C TYR A 815 22.98 -11.77 -3.33
N CYS A 816 23.47 -10.55 -3.54
CA CYS A 816 23.73 -9.61 -2.45
C CYS A 816 22.41 -8.90 -2.09
N HIS A 817 22.00 -9.01 -0.83
CA HIS A 817 20.84 -8.32 -0.27
C HIS A 817 21.08 -8.07 1.22
N PHE A 818 20.21 -7.29 1.83
CA PHE A 818 20.25 -6.88 3.23
C PHE A 818 18.86 -7.00 3.84
N SER A 819 18.77 -6.91 5.16
CA SER A 819 17.51 -6.94 5.87
C SER A 819 17.43 -5.89 6.96
N GLN A 820 16.27 -5.25 7.08
CA GLN A 820 15.93 -4.34 8.16
C GLN A 820 14.70 -4.87 8.88
N ARG A 821 14.78 -5.02 10.20
CA ARG A 821 13.62 -5.36 11.02
C ARG A 821 12.84 -4.10 11.37
N PHE A 822 11.53 -4.14 11.27
CA PHE A 822 10.64 -3.12 11.82
C PHE A 822 9.44 -3.73 12.55
N ILE A 823 8.86 -2.99 13.49
CA ILE A 823 7.61 -3.38 14.15
C ILE A 823 6.42 -2.96 13.29
N ARG A 824 5.57 -3.91 12.92
CA ARG A 824 4.38 -3.63 12.11
C ARG A 824 3.46 -2.69 12.89
N PRO A 825 2.99 -1.59 12.29
CA PRO A 825 1.98 -0.74 12.91
C PRO A 825 0.62 -1.45 13.00
N PRO A 826 -0.29 -1.00 13.88
CA PRO A 826 -1.56 -1.69 14.13
C PRO A 826 -2.41 -1.94 12.87
N PHE A 827 -2.44 -0.99 11.93
CA PHE A 827 -3.17 -1.18 10.67
C PHE A 827 -2.57 -2.30 9.82
N LEU A 828 -1.25 -2.42 9.74
CA LEU A 828 -0.58 -3.47 8.97
C LEU A 828 -0.70 -4.83 9.68
N GLN A 829 -0.66 -4.87 11.01
CA GLN A 829 -0.92 -6.10 11.77
C GLN A 829 -2.31 -6.67 11.46
N ARG A 830 -3.33 -5.80 11.41
CA ARG A 830 -4.71 -6.18 11.03
C ARG A 830 -4.78 -6.72 9.61
N ILE A 831 -4.16 -6.06 8.65
CA ILE A 831 -4.13 -6.52 7.25
C ILE A 831 -3.41 -7.88 7.15
N MET A 832 -2.32 -8.07 7.87
CA MET A 832 -1.54 -9.32 7.84
C MET A 832 -2.20 -10.47 8.62
N GLY A 833 -3.20 -10.19 9.46
CA GLY A 833 -3.76 -11.15 10.40
C GLY A 833 -2.75 -11.63 11.45
N ALA A 834 -1.77 -10.78 11.79
CA ALA A 834 -0.71 -11.14 12.72
C ALA A 834 -1.21 -11.13 14.17
N LYS A 835 -1.20 -12.30 14.83
CA LYS A 835 -1.55 -12.46 16.25
C LYS A 835 -0.30 -12.56 17.16
N ASP A 836 0.71 -13.32 16.73
CA ASP A 836 1.85 -13.67 17.60
C ASP A 836 3.17 -12.98 17.20
N ARG A 837 3.33 -12.57 15.93
CA ARG A 837 4.56 -11.97 15.40
C ARG A 837 4.32 -10.57 14.87
N ASN A 838 4.66 -9.57 15.68
CA ASN A 838 4.44 -8.16 15.37
C ASN A 838 5.62 -7.47 14.66
N HIS A 839 6.65 -8.22 14.27
CA HIS A 839 7.80 -7.70 13.52
C HIS A 839 7.86 -8.27 12.11
N GLU A 840 8.50 -7.52 11.23
CA GLU A 840 8.81 -7.91 9.86
C GLU A 840 10.26 -7.60 9.51
N ASP A 841 10.90 -8.55 8.83
CA ASP A 841 12.26 -8.40 8.30
C ASP A 841 12.15 -8.07 6.81
N VAL A 842 12.09 -6.77 6.46
CA VAL A 842 12.07 -6.35 5.06
C VAL A 842 13.44 -6.65 4.45
N GLN A 843 13.46 -7.32 3.30
CA GLN A 843 14.68 -7.65 2.58
C GLN A 843 14.80 -6.80 1.33
N PHE A 844 15.97 -6.21 1.09
CA PHE A 844 16.22 -5.29 -0.03
C PHE A 844 17.65 -5.40 -0.56
N SER A 845 17.83 -5.04 -1.82
CA SER A 845 19.12 -4.86 -2.47
C SER A 845 19.24 -3.39 -2.85
N TYR A 846 20.40 -2.76 -2.65
CA TYR A 846 20.54 -1.33 -2.90
C TYR A 846 21.94 -0.97 -3.39
N VAL A 847 22.07 0.23 -3.96
CA VAL A 847 23.33 0.91 -4.21
C VAL A 847 23.15 2.40 -3.95
N ALA A 848 24.11 2.99 -3.24
CA ALA A 848 24.22 4.42 -3.01
C ALA A 848 25.53 4.92 -3.65
N VAL A 849 25.43 5.92 -4.51
CA VAL A 849 26.57 6.51 -5.23
C VAL A 849 26.61 8.01 -5.03
N GLN A 850 27.81 8.58 -5.03
CA GLN A 850 28.06 10.01 -4.95
C GLN A 850 28.68 10.49 -6.26
N ARG A 851 28.18 11.63 -6.77
CA ARG A 851 28.65 12.26 -8.02
C ARG A 851 29.55 13.45 -7.72
N GLY A 852 30.64 13.60 -8.47
CA GLY A 852 31.58 14.72 -8.41
C GLY A 852 32.57 14.71 -7.25
N VAL A 853 32.40 13.80 -6.30
CA VAL A 853 33.27 13.65 -5.13
C VAL A 853 33.70 12.20 -5.03
N ASP A 854 35.00 12.00 -4.82
CA ASP A 854 35.59 10.68 -4.57
C ASP A 854 36.45 10.72 -3.30
N LEU A 855 35.91 10.20 -2.20
CA LEU A 855 36.61 10.10 -0.93
C LEU A 855 37.88 9.25 -1.02
N ARG A 856 37.98 8.34 -2.01
CA ARG A 856 39.19 7.53 -2.21
C ARG A 856 40.37 8.39 -2.62
N GLU A 857 40.13 9.36 -3.49
CA GLU A 857 41.16 10.30 -3.93
C GLU A 857 41.46 11.35 -2.84
N GLN A 858 40.42 11.86 -2.16
CA GLN A 858 40.56 12.89 -1.12
C GLN A 858 41.30 12.39 0.13
N HIS A 859 41.01 11.16 0.58
CA HIS A 859 41.59 10.57 1.79
C HIS A 859 42.66 9.51 1.51
N GLY A 860 43.07 9.32 0.25
CA GLY A 860 44.09 8.33 -0.12
C GLY A 860 43.71 6.88 0.19
N ILE A 861 42.42 6.54 0.09
CA ILE A 861 41.90 5.22 0.51
C ILE A 861 42.36 4.14 -0.47
N VAL A 862 43.18 3.21 0.03
CA VAL A 862 43.65 2.06 -0.76
C VAL A 862 42.53 1.03 -0.92
N GLN A 863 42.31 0.56 -2.15
CA GLN A 863 41.41 -0.56 -2.48
C GLN A 863 42.19 -1.72 -3.13
N GLY A 864 41.51 -2.83 -3.42
CA GLY A 864 42.11 -3.98 -4.09
C GLY A 864 42.69 -5.04 -3.15
N ASP A 865 43.64 -5.83 -3.67
CA ASP A 865 44.25 -6.94 -2.94
C ASP A 865 45.01 -6.47 -1.69
N LYS A 866 45.71 -5.33 -1.76
CA LYS A 866 46.44 -4.75 -0.61
C LYS A 866 45.52 -4.45 0.57
N ALA A 867 44.41 -3.75 0.34
CA ALA A 867 43.42 -3.45 1.38
C ALA A 867 42.79 -4.74 1.96
N THR A 868 42.57 -5.74 1.10
CA THR A 868 42.06 -7.05 1.52
C THR A 868 43.04 -7.79 2.44
N GLU A 869 44.33 -7.71 2.15
CA GLU A 869 45.39 -8.29 2.98
C GLU A 869 45.53 -7.58 4.33
N SER A 870 45.52 -6.24 4.34
CA SER A 870 45.54 -5.45 5.57
C SER A 870 44.33 -5.74 6.46
N ALA A 871 43.12 -5.78 5.89
CA ALA A 871 41.91 -6.11 6.64
C ALA A 871 41.91 -7.56 7.16
N ALA A 872 42.60 -8.49 6.48
CA ALA A 872 42.73 -9.89 6.91
C ALA A 872 43.74 -10.05 8.06
N ALA A 873 44.83 -9.27 8.05
CA ALA A 873 45.75 -9.16 9.18
C ALA A 873 45.03 -8.59 10.41
N GLY A 874 44.12 -7.64 10.19
CA GLY A 874 43.30 -7.02 11.21
C GLY A 874 43.87 -5.69 11.70
N TYR A 875 42.99 -4.83 12.20
CA TYR A 875 43.31 -3.49 12.70
C TYR A 875 43.11 -3.37 14.22
N GLU A 876 43.15 -4.50 14.94
CA GLU A 876 42.93 -4.55 16.38
C GLU A 876 43.96 -3.69 17.14
N ASP A 877 45.24 -3.80 16.80
CA ASP A 877 46.33 -3.12 17.54
C ASP A 877 46.44 -1.61 17.25
N LEU A 878 45.83 -1.12 16.16
CA LEU A 878 45.91 0.31 15.79
C LEU A 878 45.17 1.22 16.79
N HIS A 879 44.10 0.72 17.41
CA HIS A 879 43.35 1.50 18.40
C HIS A 879 44.09 1.60 19.74
N ASP A 880 44.74 0.52 20.17
CA ASP A 880 45.49 0.50 21.43
C ASP A 880 46.74 1.39 21.40
N MET A 881 47.34 1.63 20.23
CA MET A 881 48.47 2.58 20.07
C MET A 881 48.03 4.04 20.24
N THR A 882 46.87 4.42 19.69
CA THR A 882 46.32 5.78 19.78
C THR A 882 45.81 6.14 21.18
N ALA A 883 45.32 5.15 21.94
CA ALA A 883 44.94 5.32 23.34
C ALA A 883 46.16 5.49 24.27
N ASN A 884 47.24 4.72 24.05
CA ASN A 884 48.47 4.84 24.84
C ASN A 884 49.26 6.12 24.56
N GLU A 885 49.19 6.69 23.35
CA GLU A 885 49.75 8.02 23.04
C GLU A 885 49.00 9.16 23.76
N ALA A 886 47.69 9.03 23.97
CA ALA A 886 46.90 10.02 24.71
C ALA A 886 47.10 9.97 26.24
N GLU A 887 47.50 8.84 26.80
CA GLU A 887 47.79 8.69 28.24
C GLU A 887 49.28 8.93 28.60
N SER A 888 50.20 8.83 27.64
CA SER A 888 51.65 8.96 27.88
C SER A 888 52.21 10.39 27.80
N ASP A 889 51.38 11.40 27.52
CA ASP A 889 51.77 12.82 27.53
C ASP A 889 51.97 13.40 28.95
N ALA A 890 52.07 12.54 29.98
CA ALA A 890 52.32 12.90 31.38
C ALA A 890 53.70 12.50 31.93
N THR A 891 54.51 11.68 31.26
CA THR A 891 55.89 11.38 31.72
C THR A 891 56.84 11.05 30.57
N ALA A 892 57.79 11.96 30.34
CA ALA A 892 58.92 11.77 29.42
C ALA A 892 59.91 10.69 29.91
N ASP A 893 60.64 10.13 28.94
CA ASP A 893 61.83 9.28 29.02
C ASP A 893 61.66 7.75 29.15
N ALA A 894 61.51 7.08 28.00
CA ALA A 894 62.28 5.87 27.69
C ALA A 894 62.25 5.58 26.18
N VAL A 895 63.43 5.63 25.56
CA VAL A 895 63.67 5.30 24.15
C VAL A 895 63.47 3.79 23.95
N SER A 896 62.51 3.39 23.12
CA SER A 896 62.42 2.06 22.53
C SER A 896 61.94 2.18 21.09
N GLU A 897 62.58 1.42 20.22
CA GLU A 897 62.52 1.50 18.76
C GLU A 897 61.08 1.63 18.23
N VAL A 898 60.82 2.74 17.54
CA VAL A 898 59.54 3.07 16.89
C VAL A 898 59.42 2.22 15.62
N PRO A 899 58.44 1.31 15.50
CA PRO A 899 58.01 0.80 14.20
C PRO A 899 57.29 1.93 13.45
N ASP A 900 57.60 2.11 12.17
CA ASP A 900 57.19 3.22 11.31
C ASP A 900 55.78 3.80 11.57
N ALA A 901 55.73 5.09 11.92
CA ALA A 901 54.51 5.88 12.16
C ALA A 901 53.62 6.10 10.91
N GLU A 902 53.91 5.45 9.78
CA GLU A 902 53.10 5.53 8.55
C GLU A 902 51.84 4.65 8.59
N ASN A 903 51.77 3.67 9.50
CA ASN A 903 50.70 2.64 9.46
C ASN A 903 49.39 3.05 10.15
N THR A 904 49.41 4.02 11.06
CA THR A 904 48.22 4.48 11.80
C THR A 904 47.36 5.47 11.00
N GLN A 905 47.93 6.13 9.99
CA GLN A 905 47.27 7.20 9.23
C GLN A 905 46.35 6.71 8.09
N ASN A 906 46.27 5.40 7.80
CA ASN A 906 45.63 4.88 6.58
C ASN A 906 44.37 3.99 6.81
N PHE A 907 43.80 3.94 8.02
CA PHE A 907 42.57 3.20 8.26
C PHE A 907 41.32 3.99 7.83
N HIS A 908 40.46 3.37 7.03
CA HIS A 908 39.15 3.92 6.67
C HIS A 908 38.13 2.80 6.45
N THR A 909 36.87 2.97 6.84
CA THR A 909 35.85 1.89 6.72
C THR A 909 35.61 1.40 5.29
N LEU A 910 35.91 2.21 4.27
CA LEU A 910 35.83 1.81 2.85
C LEU A 910 36.93 0.84 2.42
N SER A 911 37.98 0.62 3.22
CA SER A 911 38.99 -0.43 2.97
C SER A 911 38.60 -1.77 3.61
N LEU A 912 37.44 -1.85 4.28
CA LEU A 912 37.00 -3.05 4.96
C LEU A 912 36.16 -4.00 4.07
N PRO A 913 36.27 -5.31 4.27
CA PRO A 913 35.37 -6.28 3.67
C PRO A 913 33.97 -6.21 4.29
N ARG A 914 32.94 -6.43 3.47
CA ARG A 914 31.52 -6.45 3.90
C ARG A 914 30.99 -7.86 4.06
N THR A 915 30.32 -8.11 5.17
CA THR A 915 29.58 -9.34 5.44
C THR A 915 28.35 -9.44 4.55
N VAL A 916 28.37 -10.35 3.58
CA VAL A 916 27.30 -10.51 2.57
C VAL A 916 26.29 -11.60 2.90
N TYR A 917 26.50 -12.39 3.96
CA TYR A 917 25.55 -13.37 4.50
C TYR A 917 25.57 -13.40 6.03
N PRO A 918 24.50 -13.90 6.70
CA PRO A 918 24.50 -14.08 8.15
C PRO A 918 25.72 -14.89 8.64
N PRO A 919 26.52 -14.34 9.59
CA PRO A 919 27.69 -15.04 10.14
C PRO A 919 27.32 -16.39 10.76
N MET A 920 28.08 -17.45 10.44
CA MET A 920 27.87 -18.77 11.04
C MET A 920 28.61 -18.84 12.39
N LYS A 921 27.85 -18.74 13.47
CA LYS A 921 28.36 -18.76 14.85
C LYS A 921 28.48 -20.19 15.36
N ARG A 922 29.66 -20.80 15.25
CA ARG A 922 29.93 -22.17 15.75
C ARG A 922 30.62 -22.11 17.12
N ARG A 923 30.73 -23.26 17.79
CA ARG A 923 31.47 -23.36 19.06
C ARG A 923 32.95 -23.05 18.81
N GLY A 924 33.48 -22.03 19.47
CA GLY A 924 34.89 -21.65 19.44
C GLY A 924 35.39 -20.95 18.17
N HIS A 925 34.55 -20.75 17.15
CA HIS A 925 34.89 -19.95 15.97
C HIS A 925 33.65 -19.38 15.28
N VAL A 926 33.81 -18.25 14.60
CA VAL A 926 32.80 -17.64 13.73
C VAL A 926 33.30 -17.66 12.30
N ILE A 927 32.42 -17.99 11.36
CA ILE A 927 32.73 -18.01 9.93
C ILE A 927 31.93 -16.90 9.24
N PHE A 928 32.64 -16.04 8.53
CA PHE A 928 32.09 -14.97 7.71
C PHE A 928 32.19 -15.32 6.23
N ASP A 929 31.19 -14.89 5.47
CA ASP A 929 31.28 -14.80 4.00
C ASP A 929 31.28 -13.32 3.64
N LEU A 930 32.42 -12.87 3.11
CA LEU A 930 32.75 -11.46 2.93
C LEU A 930 32.94 -11.11 1.45
N CYS A 931 32.45 -9.93 1.05
CA CYS A 931 32.83 -9.27 -0.19
C CYS A 931 33.99 -8.33 0.10
N THR A 932 35.15 -8.60 -0.50
CA THR A 932 36.39 -7.89 -0.19
C THR A 932 36.55 -6.61 -1.00
N PRO A 933 37.42 -5.68 -0.56
CA PRO A 933 37.83 -4.52 -1.36
C PRO A 933 38.45 -4.88 -2.72
N ALA A 934 38.95 -6.12 -2.88
CA ALA A 934 39.46 -6.67 -4.14
C ALA A 934 38.39 -7.23 -5.08
N GLY A 935 37.10 -7.01 -4.80
CA GLY A 935 36.02 -7.49 -5.67
C GLY A 935 35.87 -9.02 -5.67
N LYS A 936 36.31 -9.72 -4.63
CA LYS A 936 36.21 -11.19 -4.48
C LYS A 936 35.29 -11.57 -3.33
N ILE A 937 34.66 -12.74 -3.40
CA ILE A 937 33.94 -13.32 -2.26
C ILE A 937 34.81 -14.36 -1.58
N GLU A 938 35.10 -14.12 -0.30
CA GLU A 938 35.96 -14.96 0.52
C GLU A 938 35.23 -15.41 1.79
N ARG A 939 35.59 -16.59 2.27
CA ARG A 939 35.16 -17.15 3.54
C ARG A 939 36.26 -17.00 4.57
N TRP A 940 36.00 -16.24 5.62
CA TRP A 940 36.96 -15.93 6.68
C TRP A 940 36.56 -16.65 7.98
N THR A 941 37.53 -17.22 8.70
CA THR A 941 37.27 -17.90 9.98
C THR A 941 38.00 -17.20 11.12
N VAL A 942 37.24 -16.78 12.13
CA VAL A 942 37.73 -16.11 13.34
C VAL A 942 37.55 -17.06 14.55
N PRO A 943 38.58 -17.85 14.91
CA PRO A 943 38.52 -18.71 16.09
C PRO A 943 38.82 -17.92 17.38
N ARG A 944 38.34 -18.41 18.51
CA ARG A 944 38.64 -17.87 19.85
C ARG A 944 40.14 -17.83 20.15
N SER A 945 40.92 -18.74 19.55
CA SER A 945 42.37 -18.80 19.68
C SER A 945 43.12 -17.74 18.86
N TRP A 946 42.45 -16.98 17.99
CA TRP A 946 43.07 -15.93 17.17
C TRP A 946 43.19 -14.64 17.98
N SER A 947 42.05 -14.08 18.38
CA SER A 947 41.96 -12.99 19.34
C SER A 947 40.68 -13.15 20.16
N ARG A 948 40.78 -12.84 21.46
CA ARG A 948 39.63 -12.84 22.37
C ARG A 948 38.65 -11.73 22.01
N GLN A 949 39.14 -10.53 21.69
CA GLN A 949 38.30 -9.39 21.31
C GLN A 949 37.67 -9.62 19.93
N ALA A 950 38.46 -10.00 18.93
CA ALA A 950 37.95 -10.33 17.59
C ALA A 950 36.89 -11.44 17.64
N TYR A 951 37.06 -12.47 18.47
CA TYR A 951 36.04 -13.51 18.64
C TYR A 951 34.78 -13.01 19.35
N LYS A 952 34.90 -12.18 20.41
CA LYS A 952 33.76 -11.57 21.12
C LYS A 952 32.93 -10.70 20.17
N ASP A 953 33.61 -9.88 19.37
CA ASP A 953 32.99 -8.99 18.39
C ASP A 953 32.40 -9.77 17.21
N ALA A 954 33.10 -10.79 16.71
CA ALA A 954 32.60 -11.65 15.64
C ALA A 954 31.31 -12.38 16.03
N ARG A 955 31.17 -12.78 17.29
CA ARG A 955 29.94 -13.38 17.82
C ARG A 955 28.76 -12.39 17.84
N LYS A 956 29.03 -11.09 17.84
CA LYS A 956 28.01 -10.02 17.85
C LYS A 956 27.74 -9.42 16.47
N ALA A 957 28.66 -9.61 15.52
CA ALA A 957 28.50 -9.22 14.14
C ALA A 957 27.20 -9.78 13.53
N GLN A 958 26.61 -8.96 12.66
CA GLN A 958 25.37 -9.21 11.94
C GLN A 958 25.63 -9.20 10.43
N TRP A 959 24.61 -9.61 9.68
CA TRP A 959 24.63 -9.52 8.24
C TRP A 959 24.65 -8.06 7.78
N GLY A 960 25.57 -7.73 6.87
CA GLY A 960 25.78 -6.37 6.37
C GLY A 960 26.97 -5.65 7.01
N ASP A 961 27.41 -6.06 8.20
CA ASP A 961 28.51 -5.38 8.90
C ASP A 961 29.84 -5.45 8.13
N LEU A 962 30.65 -4.41 8.29
CA LEU A 962 32.05 -4.42 7.91
C LEU A 962 32.89 -5.10 8.97
N TRP A 963 33.95 -5.77 8.53
CA TRP A 963 34.81 -6.53 9.43
C TRP A 963 36.25 -5.99 9.44
N ALA A 964 36.71 -5.52 10.60
CA ALA A 964 38.02 -4.88 10.77
C ALA A 964 39.06 -5.70 11.55
N LEU A 965 38.65 -6.70 12.33
CA LEU A 965 39.52 -7.36 13.32
C LEU A 965 40.25 -8.61 12.80
N GLY A 966 40.41 -8.72 11.47
CA GLY A 966 41.18 -9.80 10.85
C GLY A 966 40.56 -11.19 10.96
N ALA A 967 41.25 -12.18 10.40
CA ALA A 967 40.85 -13.58 10.48
C ALA A 967 42.05 -14.52 10.37
N LYS A 968 41.96 -15.69 11.02
CA LYS A 968 43.04 -16.69 11.00
C LYS A 968 43.18 -17.38 9.65
N THR A 969 42.06 -17.63 8.96
CA THR A 969 42.05 -18.28 7.65
C THR A 969 41.08 -17.59 6.70
N ARG A 970 41.48 -17.49 5.43
CA ARG A 970 40.66 -17.02 4.31
C ARG A 970 40.68 -18.04 3.17
N ILE A 971 39.52 -18.31 2.58
CA ILE A 971 39.35 -19.26 1.46
C ILE A 971 38.39 -18.65 0.44
N PRO A 972 38.66 -18.69 -0.88
CA PRO A 972 37.68 -18.23 -1.87
C PRO A 972 36.37 -19.03 -1.78
N ARG A 973 35.22 -18.35 -1.90
CA ARG A 973 33.90 -19.01 -1.88
C ARG A 973 33.42 -19.28 -3.30
N ASN A 974 32.99 -20.52 -3.55
CA ASN A 974 32.30 -20.89 -4.79
C ASN A 974 30.85 -20.38 -4.76
N LEU A 975 30.49 -19.55 -5.74
CA LEU A 975 29.17 -18.93 -5.87
C LEU A 975 28.28 -19.70 -6.86
N THR A 976 26.99 -19.81 -6.55
CA THR A 976 25.95 -20.39 -7.43
C THR A 976 25.17 -19.27 -8.11
N LEU A 977 25.67 -18.82 -9.26
CA LEU A 977 25.22 -17.61 -9.94
C LEU A 977 24.10 -17.83 -10.97
N GLY A 978 23.78 -19.10 -11.27
CA GLY A 978 22.86 -19.47 -12.34
C GLY A 978 23.45 -19.24 -13.73
N ASP A 979 22.70 -19.65 -14.75
CA ASP A 979 23.08 -19.48 -16.17
C ASP A 979 21.95 -18.75 -16.91
N LYS A 980 22.29 -17.89 -17.87
CA LYS A 980 21.33 -17.15 -18.71
C LYS A 980 20.54 -18.09 -19.61
N HIS A 981 21.20 -19.12 -20.13
CA HIS A 981 20.58 -20.17 -20.95
C HIS A 981 20.34 -21.45 -20.16
N GLY A 982 20.44 -21.38 -18.83
CA GLY A 982 20.35 -22.56 -17.97
C GLY A 982 18.99 -23.23 -18.07
N GLU A 983 18.99 -24.52 -18.37
CA GLU A 983 17.79 -25.35 -18.32
C GLU A 983 17.29 -25.48 -16.89
N GLY A 984 16.00 -25.17 -16.67
CA GLY A 984 15.38 -25.36 -15.36
C GLY A 984 15.42 -26.82 -14.92
N LYS A 985 15.36 -27.11 -13.61
CA LYS A 985 15.28 -28.51 -13.13
C LYS A 985 14.12 -29.28 -13.77
N LYS A 986 12.98 -28.61 -13.99
CA LYS A 986 11.80 -29.16 -14.67
C LYS A 986 12.06 -29.43 -16.15
N GLU A 987 12.76 -28.52 -16.82
CA GLU A 987 13.15 -28.62 -18.23
C GLU A 987 14.18 -29.74 -18.45
N ARG A 988 15.19 -29.86 -17.58
CA ARG A 988 16.14 -30.99 -17.55
C ARG A 988 15.47 -32.33 -17.31
N LEU A 989 14.47 -32.37 -16.44
CA LEU A 989 13.70 -33.60 -16.17
C LEU A 989 12.78 -33.94 -17.35
N ALA A 990 12.16 -32.95 -17.98
CA ALA A 990 11.34 -33.13 -19.17
C ALA A 990 12.19 -33.58 -20.37
N MET A 991 13.37 -33.00 -20.57
CA MET A 991 14.30 -33.41 -21.62
C MET A 991 14.83 -34.82 -21.38
N ARG A 992 15.20 -35.20 -20.15
CA ARG A 992 15.55 -36.58 -19.81
C ARG A 992 14.39 -37.55 -19.98
N ALA A 993 13.16 -37.12 -19.71
CA ALA A 993 11.97 -37.94 -19.94
C ALA A 993 11.68 -38.10 -21.43
N ALA A 994 11.86 -37.04 -22.22
CA ALA A 994 11.73 -37.05 -23.67
C ALA A 994 12.83 -37.87 -24.36
N GLU A 995 14.08 -37.75 -23.91
CA GLU A 995 15.22 -38.55 -24.38
C GLU A 995 15.03 -40.03 -24.05
N LYS A 996 14.49 -40.32 -22.86
CA LYS A 996 14.13 -41.68 -22.47
C LYS A 996 12.95 -42.22 -23.29
N ALA A 997 11.94 -41.40 -23.58
CA ALA A 997 10.82 -41.77 -24.43
C ALA A 997 11.25 -41.97 -25.89
N ALA A 998 12.16 -41.14 -26.40
CA ALA A 998 12.74 -41.27 -27.73
C ALA A 998 13.59 -42.54 -27.86
N MET A 999 14.35 -42.91 -26.82
CA MET A 999 15.04 -44.21 -26.75
C MET A 999 14.08 -45.42 -26.62
N GLU A 1000 12.85 -45.21 -26.14
CA GLU A 1000 11.81 -46.25 -26.09
C GLU A 1000 11.01 -46.33 -27.41
N GLU A 1001 10.94 -45.26 -28.21
CA GLU A 1001 10.27 -45.20 -29.52
C GLU A 1001 11.20 -45.57 -30.70
N GLU A 1002 12.48 -45.19 -30.67
CA GLU A 1002 13.50 -45.69 -31.58
C GLU A 1002 13.89 -47.10 -31.13
N GLY A 1003 13.06 -48.09 -31.46
CA GLY A 1003 13.39 -49.50 -31.27
C GLY A 1003 14.66 -49.85 -32.04
N ASP A 1004 15.81 -49.76 -31.37
CA ASP A 1004 17.13 -50.06 -31.91
C ASP A 1004 17.27 -51.56 -32.20
N PRO A 1005 17.36 -51.98 -33.48
CA PRO A 1005 17.57 -53.39 -33.84
C PRO A 1005 19.02 -53.85 -33.66
N ASP A 1006 19.97 -52.96 -33.38
CA ASP A 1006 21.41 -53.31 -33.22
C ASP A 1006 21.83 -53.55 -31.76
N ALA A 1007 20.88 -53.64 -30.83
CA ALA A 1007 21.12 -54.08 -29.46
C ALA A 1007 21.53 -55.57 -29.32
N GLN A 1008 21.66 -56.33 -30.42
CA GLN A 1008 22.11 -57.72 -30.40
C GLN A 1008 23.64 -57.93 -30.51
N GLU A 1009 24.43 -56.94 -30.93
CA GLU A 1009 25.91 -57.09 -31.00
C GLU A 1009 26.67 -56.49 -29.82
N SER A 1010 26.01 -55.74 -28.93
CA SER A 1010 26.64 -55.21 -27.71
C SER A 1010 26.41 -56.07 -26.45
N GLU A 1011 25.56 -57.10 -26.53
CA GLU A 1011 25.32 -58.05 -25.42
C GLU A 1011 26.42 -59.11 -25.25
N GLU A 1012 27.22 -59.42 -26.29
CA GLU A 1012 28.28 -60.43 -26.15
C GLU A 1012 29.57 -59.94 -25.46
N ARG A 1013 29.73 -58.62 -25.22
CA ARG A 1013 30.93 -58.07 -24.53
C ARG A 1013 30.70 -57.70 -23.06
N THR A 1014 29.53 -57.95 -22.50
CA THR A 1014 29.24 -57.70 -21.07
C THR A 1014 28.82 -58.94 -20.28
N SER A 1015 29.04 -60.14 -20.85
CA SER A 1015 28.62 -61.45 -20.33
C SER A 1015 29.45 -62.01 -19.16
N ASN A 1016 29.96 -61.16 -18.26
CA ASN A 1016 30.70 -61.66 -17.07
C ASN A 1016 30.35 -60.96 -15.74
N ARG A 1017 29.10 -60.51 -15.60
CA ARG A 1017 28.52 -60.22 -14.28
C ARG A 1017 27.44 -61.24 -13.93
N PRO A 1018 27.45 -61.83 -12.72
CA PRO A 1018 26.42 -62.80 -12.34
C PRO A 1018 25.07 -62.08 -12.23
N ASN A 1019 24.07 -62.64 -12.91
CA ASN A 1019 22.67 -62.24 -12.81
C ASN A 1019 22.20 -62.46 -11.37
N LEU A 1020 22.14 -61.38 -10.58
CA LEU A 1020 21.47 -61.38 -9.28
C LEU A 1020 20.02 -60.93 -9.50
N PRO A 1021 19.02 -61.74 -9.15
CA PRO A 1021 17.62 -61.41 -9.39
C PRO A 1021 17.22 -60.24 -8.50
N ILE A 1022 16.93 -59.09 -9.12
CA ILE A 1022 16.30 -57.96 -8.45
C ILE A 1022 14.80 -58.30 -8.38
N PRO A 1023 14.16 -58.30 -7.20
CA PRO A 1023 12.73 -58.56 -7.11
C PRO A 1023 11.97 -57.45 -7.84
N THR A 1024 11.28 -57.82 -8.92
CA THR A 1024 10.46 -56.90 -9.69
C THR A 1024 9.20 -56.56 -8.90
N LYS A 1025 8.95 -55.26 -8.78
CA LYS A 1025 7.86 -54.69 -7.98
C LYS A 1025 6.51 -55.15 -8.54
N LYS A 1026 5.73 -55.93 -7.78
CA LYS A 1026 4.30 -56.14 -8.11
C LYS A 1026 3.53 -54.84 -7.78
N LYS A 1027 2.68 -54.41 -8.72
CA LYS A 1027 1.91 -53.15 -8.64
C LYS A 1027 1.03 -53.19 -7.38
N GLY A 1028 1.14 -52.18 -6.51
CA GLY A 1028 0.32 -52.05 -5.30
C GLY A 1028 1.01 -52.25 -3.94
N GLN A 1029 2.27 -52.70 -3.87
CA GLN A 1029 2.98 -52.80 -2.58
C GLN A 1029 4.14 -51.81 -2.41
N THR A 1030 4.18 -51.16 -1.25
CA THR A 1030 5.24 -50.27 -0.79
C THR A 1030 6.27 -51.04 0.02
N ILE A 1031 7.47 -51.23 -0.55
CA ILE A 1031 8.57 -51.92 0.16
C ILE A 1031 9.09 -51.00 1.28
N PRO A 1032 9.10 -51.45 2.55
CA PRO A 1032 9.61 -50.67 3.67
C PRO A 1032 11.06 -50.21 3.45
N SER A 1033 11.39 -48.99 3.90
CA SER A 1033 12.69 -48.35 3.64
C SER A 1033 13.86 -49.21 4.14
N TRP A 1034 13.72 -49.88 5.29
CA TRP A 1034 14.74 -50.75 5.85
C TRP A 1034 15.05 -51.95 4.96
N LYS A 1035 14.05 -52.51 4.26
CA LYS A 1035 14.23 -53.64 3.33
C LYS A 1035 14.91 -53.20 2.03
N LYS A 1036 14.56 -52.01 1.50
CA LYS A 1036 15.32 -51.37 0.40
C LYS A 1036 16.78 -51.10 0.77
N HIS A 1037 17.03 -50.69 2.02
CA HIS A 1037 18.39 -50.45 2.51
C HIS A 1037 19.15 -51.76 2.76
N ALA A 1038 18.48 -52.81 3.24
CA ALA A 1038 19.03 -54.15 3.37
C ALA A 1038 19.43 -54.70 2.00
N ASP A 1039 18.53 -54.70 1.01
CA ASP A 1039 18.80 -55.22 -0.33
C ASP A 1039 19.93 -54.46 -1.04
N LYS A 1040 19.99 -53.12 -0.88
CA LYS A 1040 21.13 -52.31 -1.36
C LYS A 1040 22.44 -52.62 -0.64
N LYS A 1041 22.40 -52.98 0.65
CA LYS A 1041 23.57 -53.40 1.42
C LYS A 1041 24.06 -54.78 0.98
N THR A 1042 23.13 -55.71 0.72
CA THR A 1042 23.44 -57.05 0.18
C THR A 1042 24.05 -56.96 -1.22
N LEU A 1043 23.50 -56.10 -2.10
CA LEU A 1043 24.05 -55.82 -3.43
C LEU A 1043 25.46 -55.18 -3.37
N ARG A 1044 25.70 -54.26 -2.43
CA ARG A 1044 27.03 -53.67 -2.21
C ARG A 1044 28.05 -54.67 -1.63
N GLN A 1045 27.60 -55.63 -0.81
CA GLN A 1045 28.47 -56.68 -0.28
C GLN A 1045 28.79 -57.74 -1.32
N ALA A 1046 27.81 -58.13 -2.15
CA ALA A 1046 28.01 -59.05 -3.26
C ALA A 1046 28.93 -58.45 -4.33
N SER A 1047 28.77 -57.17 -4.68
CA SER A 1047 29.67 -56.50 -5.62
C SER A 1047 31.08 -56.33 -5.05
N LYS A 1048 31.24 -55.99 -3.76
CA LYS A 1048 32.56 -55.97 -3.11
C LYS A 1048 33.26 -57.33 -3.12
N LYS A 1049 32.53 -58.43 -2.87
CA LYS A 1049 33.09 -59.79 -2.93
C LYS A 1049 33.52 -60.18 -4.35
N TYR A 1050 32.76 -59.76 -5.37
CA TYR A 1050 33.10 -60.01 -6.77
C TYR A 1050 34.35 -59.23 -7.21
N TYR A 1051 34.44 -57.95 -6.84
CA TYR A 1051 35.63 -57.13 -7.10
C TYR A 1051 36.87 -57.56 -6.30
N SER A 1052 36.71 -58.16 -5.12
CA SER A 1052 37.84 -58.75 -4.38
C SER A 1052 38.30 -60.08 -4.99
N ALA A 1053 37.38 -60.90 -5.51
CA ALA A 1053 37.71 -62.16 -6.17
C ALA A 1053 38.38 -61.93 -7.54
N SER A 1054 37.94 -60.94 -8.31
CA SER A 1054 38.56 -60.57 -9.59
C SER A 1054 39.95 -59.96 -9.45
N LYS A 1055 40.27 -59.40 -8.28
CA LYS A 1055 41.58 -58.82 -7.97
C LYS A 1055 42.61 -59.88 -7.56
N LEU A 1056 42.17 -60.98 -6.94
CA LEU A 1056 43.02 -62.14 -6.61
C LEU A 1056 43.40 -62.97 -7.84
N THR A 1057 42.54 -63.02 -8.86
CA THR A 1057 42.83 -63.72 -10.14
C THR A 1057 43.74 -62.95 -11.09
N GLN A 1058 44.10 -61.70 -10.77
CA GLN A 1058 45.06 -60.89 -11.56
C GLN A 1058 46.49 -60.91 -10.99
N ASP A 1059 46.69 -61.44 -9.78
CA ASP A 1059 48.02 -61.54 -9.14
C ASP A 1059 48.66 -62.95 -9.23
N GLU A 1060 47.99 -63.94 -9.85
CA GLU A 1060 48.54 -65.29 -10.13
C GLU A 1060 48.75 -65.57 -11.64
N SER A 1061 48.83 -64.53 -12.48
CA SER A 1061 49.15 -64.65 -13.92
C SER A 1061 50.39 -63.86 -14.31
#